data_AF-A0A101GE41-F1
#
_entry.id   AF-A0A101GE41-F1
#
_cell.length_a   1.000
_cell.length_b   1.000
_cell.length_c   1.000
_cell.angle_alpha   90.00
_cell.angle_beta   90.00
_cell.angle_gamma   90.00
#
_symmetry.space_group_name_H-M   'P 1'
#
loop_
_entity.id
_entity.type
_entity.pdbx_description
1 polymer ?
#
loop_
_entity_poly.entity_id
_entity_poly.type
_entity_poly.pdbx_seq_one_letter_code
_entity_poly.pdbx_strand_id
1 'polypeptide(L)'
;PPLYQNSVQPNVLLLLDTSGSMTFGPENDVTTYGDGTKPVSYNFPSPQFYYGQDLDGNNNDPQGPYNYHADLKYIPQSEINLITSQQGSEALAWLGGTHPNDDPPEGYSRYKYPNDSRLYKMKLVLNEIFSDQQLIFGLRIALATYDQTYLSSGIGADWYGFWCRRTTYPYQYRETQNLHYGTGGARALLRVNFDSTDNSSHLSNILQWFDGREEEGNPELRGQGGTPLAASIYGVKAAGSSGNYSWDATQDSAVKFFKGVDAIQWRCQYNWLIVLTDGEDTDIGDPVEAAKRLYQERIRASRDNGWSLPIRTLVIGLIDPDEMESLAVTLNQMADVGWDGQVGEADPSDPGPGAFFATDIHSLLAHFRKIFKIIQTSQTTGGAPMVSPARTEAGESSIYVASFLPQESSQWKGHLYQYYVDEVEGLSDDPEWDASDSLKTLGPDGRNICTIDWAGAASPKAQGLGNGSNFVVFSTSAFLEDEVTGSGEYVLSSGFLAKFIDWVRGSDVWNEEPISSSRFMFADVYHGGVTEVGVPRANYPSQAYAAFAADHAGRKKILYLQGNAGLLHAIDPEDEGKEEWAFIPPNVLGNGRLLGLKANFANDGTVELINDVPSVPRYLLDGPLVAEDVLLQGEWRTVLTGCLGYGGQGIYALDVTDPDEPVFLWAVENNVVSPDGS
;
A
#
# COMPACT_ATOMS: atom_id res chain seq x y z
N PRO A 1 -16.60 17.57 8.99
CA PRO A 1 -17.64 17.67 7.94
C PRO A 1 -17.42 16.60 6.86
N PRO A 2 -18.46 15.90 6.41
CA PRO A 2 -18.36 14.69 5.58
C PRO A 2 -18.31 15.01 4.08
N LEU A 3 -17.31 15.79 3.63
CA LEU A 3 -17.27 16.22 2.23
C LEU A 3 -16.02 15.89 1.41
N TYR A 4 -14.93 15.36 1.98
CA TYR A 4 -13.77 14.96 1.15
C TYR A 4 -12.99 13.75 1.68
N GLN A 5 -13.67 12.75 2.25
CA GLN A 5 -13.16 11.38 2.18
C GLN A 5 -13.38 10.93 0.74
N ASN A 6 -12.34 10.45 0.05
CA ASN A 6 -12.59 9.54 -1.06
C ASN A 6 -13.13 8.24 -0.45
N SER A 7 -14.44 8.20 -0.17
CA SER A 7 -15.12 7.17 0.65
C SER A 7 -15.24 5.81 -0.06
N VAL A 8 -14.67 5.66 -1.25
CA VAL A 8 -14.89 4.52 -2.13
C VAL A 8 -13.58 3.72 -2.24
N GLN A 9 -13.40 2.78 -1.31
CA GLN A 9 -12.26 1.86 -1.31
C GLN A 9 -12.26 1.00 -2.60
N PRO A 10 -11.12 0.85 -3.31
CA PRO A 10 -11.01 -0.06 -4.45
C PRO A 10 -11.32 -1.51 -4.07
N ASN A 11 -11.94 -2.23 -5.00
CA ASN A 11 -12.13 -3.67 -4.87
C ASN A 11 -10.93 -4.41 -5.46
N VAL A 12 -10.39 -5.38 -4.73
CA VAL A 12 -9.33 -6.27 -5.20
C VAL A 12 -9.75 -7.72 -4.96
N LEU A 13 -9.96 -8.48 -6.04
CA LEU A 13 -10.22 -9.91 -5.98
C LEU A 13 -8.92 -10.67 -6.27
N LEU A 14 -8.45 -11.47 -5.32
CA LEU A 14 -7.41 -12.45 -5.56
C LEU A 14 -8.05 -13.73 -6.07
N LEU A 15 -7.72 -14.12 -7.29
CA LEU A 15 -8.14 -15.38 -7.91
C LEU A 15 -6.94 -16.33 -7.92
N LEU A 16 -6.98 -17.29 -6.99
CA LEU A 16 -5.90 -18.21 -6.71
C LEU A 16 -6.06 -19.50 -7.52
N ASP A 17 -5.00 -19.86 -8.23
CA ASP A 17 -4.87 -21.20 -8.77
C ASP A 17 -4.63 -22.20 -7.63
N THR A 18 -5.45 -23.23 -7.58
CA THR A 18 -5.32 -24.38 -6.67
C THR A 18 -5.37 -25.69 -7.45
N SER A 19 -5.05 -25.66 -8.74
CA SER A 19 -4.96 -26.82 -9.60
C SER A 19 -3.76 -27.70 -9.24
N GLY A 20 -3.63 -28.84 -9.91
CA GLY A 20 -2.47 -29.72 -9.79
C GLY A 20 -1.16 -29.04 -10.18
N SER A 21 -1.17 -28.06 -11.09
CA SER A 21 0.07 -27.41 -11.53
C SER A 21 0.74 -26.55 -10.47
N MET A 22 -0.02 -26.16 -9.44
CA MET A 22 0.52 -25.46 -8.28
C MET A 22 1.37 -26.36 -7.36
N THR A 23 1.48 -27.65 -7.67
CA THR A 23 2.39 -28.61 -7.01
C THR A 23 3.76 -28.73 -7.69
N PHE A 24 4.00 -27.99 -8.77
CA PHE A 24 5.31 -27.87 -9.41
C PHE A 24 6.18 -26.80 -8.76
N GLY A 25 7.48 -26.81 -9.07
CA GLY A 25 8.35 -25.65 -8.89
C GLY A 25 7.98 -24.53 -9.89
N PRO A 26 8.12 -23.25 -9.55
CA PRO A 26 7.96 -22.18 -10.53
C PRO A 26 9.12 -22.10 -11.54
N GLU A 27 10.32 -22.59 -11.20
CA GLU A 27 11.47 -22.52 -12.10
C GLU A 27 11.45 -23.53 -13.26
N ASN A 28 10.63 -24.58 -13.17
CA ASN A 28 10.47 -25.61 -14.19
C ASN A 28 9.18 -26.40 -13.95
N ASP A 29 8.68 -27.15 -14.94
CA ASP A 29 7.56 -28.09 -14.75
C ASP A 29 8.05 -29.45 -14.21
N VAL A 30 8.97 -29.45 -13.24
CA VAL A 30 9.35 -30.66 -12.51
C VAL A 30 8.53 -30.73 -11.24
N THR A 31 7.80 -31.85 -11.10
CA THR A 31 6.90 -32.07 -9.96
C THR A 31 7.70 -31.92 -8.68
N THR A 32 7.25 -31.03 -7.80
CA THR A 32 7.73 -31.00 -6.43
C THR A 32 6.62 -31.47 -5.49
N TYR A 33 6.86 -31.38 -4.20
CA TYR A 33 6.56 -32.50 -3.34
C TYR A 33 6.09 -31.96 -1.98
N GLY A 34 4.94 -31.28 -1.99
CA GLY A 34 4.30 -30.69 -0.80
C GLY A 34 3.44 -29.46 -1.13
N ASP A 35 2.41 -29.18 -0.32
CA ASP A 35 1.55 -27.98 -0.42
C ASP A 35 1.67 -27.04 0.80
N GLY A 36 2.55 -27.40 1.74
CA GLY A 36 2.83 -26.64 2.97
C GLY A 36 2.00 -27.04 4.16
N THR A 37 1.20 -28.10 4.02
CA THR A 37 0.30 -28.58 5.06
C THR A 37 0.67 -29.99 5.50
N LYS A 38 0.11 -30.41 6.64
CA LYS A 38 0.24 -31.79 7.11
C LYS A 38 -0.44 -32.76 6.11
N PRO A 39 0.06 -34.00 5.97
CA PRO A 39 -0.62 -35.03 5.21
C PRO A 39 -2.03 -35.29 5.75
N VAL A 40 -2.99 -35.51 4.84
CA VAL A 40 -4.38 -35.80 5.20
C VAL A 40 -4.47 -37.14 5.93
N SER A 41 -4.99 -37.14 7.16
CA SER A 41 -5.22 -38.36 7.95
C SER A 41 -6.70 -38.77 8.02
N TYR A 42 -7.59 -37.99 7.42
CA TYR A 42 -9.03 -38.12 7.62
C TYR A 42 -9.64 -39.29 6.80
N ASN A 43 -10.30 -40.23 7.48
CA ASN A 43 -11.04 -41.37 6.90
C ASN A 43 -10.23 -42.43 6.13
N PHE A 44 -8.90 -42.46 6.25
CA PHE A 44 -8.07 -43.55 5.71
C PHE A 44 -7.78 -44.63 6.76
N PRO A 45 -7.76 -45.93 6.38
CA PRO A 45 -7.46 -47.04 7.29
C PRO A 45 -6.00 -47.08 7.78
N SER A 46 -5.12 -46.30 7.17
CA SER A 46 -3.76 -46.00 7.64
C SER A 46 -3.47 -44.53 7.35
N PRO A 47 -2.72 -43.81 8.20
CA PRO A 47 -2.34 -42.45 7.89
C PRO A 47 -1.49 -42.46 6.61
N GLN A 48 -1.79 -41.54 5.72
CA GLN A 48 -1.14 -41.41 4.43
C GLN A 48 0.11 -40.56 4.61
N PHE A 49 1.26 -41.23 4.74
CA PHE A 49 2.57 -40.62 4.97
C PHE A 49 3.22 -40.28 3.64
N TYR A 50 2.84 -39.14 3.05
CA TYR A 50 3.48 -38.65 1.84
C TYR A 50 4.30 -37.43 2.19
N TYR A 51 5.60 -37.66 2.29
CA TYR A 51 6.58 -36.61 2.39
C TYR A 51 7.23 -36.50 1.04
N GLY A 52 7.38 -35.26 0.60
CA GLY A 52 8.15 -34.96 -0.57
C GLY A 52 9.57 -35.49 -0.53
N GLN A 53 10.18 -35.73 -1.70
CA GLN A 53 11.63 -35.80 -1.81
C GLN A 53 12.15 -34.39 -2.12
N ASP A 54 12.58 -33.66 -1.11
CA ASP A 54 13.33 -32.42 -1.33
C ASP A 54 14.77 -32.77 -1.76
N LEU A 55 15.13 -32.32 -2.97
CA LEU A 55 16.47 -32.50 -3.53
C LEU A 55 17.36 -31.26 -3.32
N ASP A 56 16.80 -30.16 -2.81
CA ASP A 56 17.49 -28.90 -2.58
C ASP A 56 17.55 -28.57 -1.07
N GLY A 57 18.65 -28.98 -0.44
CA GLY A 57 18.86 -28.75 0.99
C GLY A 57 18.96 -27.28 1.45
N ASN A 58 18.82 -26.28 0.56
CA ASN A 58 18.88 -24.85 0.90
C ASN A 58 17.48 -24.22 1.13
N ASN A 59 16.42 -24.77 0.54
CA ASN A 59 15.04 -24.26 0.73
C ASN A 59 14.46 -24.67 2.10
N ASN A 60 15.13 -25.60 2.77
CA ASN A 60 14.85 -26.07 4.13
C ASN A 60 15.94 -25.60 5.15
N ASP A 61 16.60 -24.46 4.86
CA ASP A 61 17.42 -23.71 5.84
C ASP A 61 16.63 -22.72 6.74
N PRO A 62 16.58 -22.93 8.07
CA PRO A 62 15.88 -22.03 9.01
C PRO A 62 16.47 -20.66 9.21
N GLN A 63 17.69 -20.46 8.76
CA GLN A 63 18.31 -19.15 8.79
C GLN A 63 17.80 -18.28 7.62
N GLY A 64 17.13 -18.87 6.64
CA GLY A 64 16.42 -18.17 5.58
C GLY A 64 15.03 -17.73 6.06
N PRO A 65 14.74 -16.41 6.14
CA PRO A 65 13.46 -15.91 6.68
C PRO A 65 12.22 -16.34 5.89
N TYR A 66 12.41 -16.82 4.66
CA TYR A 66 11.34 -17.24 3.75
C TYR A 66 11.40 -18.72 3.37
N ASN A 67 12.39 -19.45 3.89
CA ASN A 67 12.54 -20.88 3.65
C ASN A 67 11.57 -21.72 4.52
N TYR A 68 10.89 -21.09 5.48
CA TYR A 68 9.83 -21.71 6.28
C TYR A 68 8.64 -20.79 6.49
N HIS A 69 7.45 -21.39 6.57
CA HIS A 69 6.32 -20.82 7.30
C HIS A 69 6.70 -20.63 8.77
N ALA A 70 6.39 -19.46 9.34
CA ALA A 70 6.67 -19.16 10.75
C ALA A 70 6.01 -20.16 11.73
N ASP A 71 4.97 -20.87 11.28
CA ASP A 71 4.19 -21.84 12.04
C ASP A 71 4.37 -23.31 11.56
N LEU A 72 5.35 -23.60 10.69
CA LEU A 72 5.63 -24.98 10.24
C LEU A 72 5.97 -25.89 11.42
N LYS A 73 5.11 -26.89 11.65
CA LYS A 73 5.23 -27.84 12.76
C LYS A 73 6.32 -28.87 12.47
N TYR A 74 7.11 -29.18 13.50
CA TYR A 74 7.96 -30.38 13.50
C TYR A 74 7.13 -31.63 13.18
N ILE A 75 7.74 -32.63 12.56
CA ILE A 75 7.11 -33.91 12.30
C ILE A 75 7.06 -34.70 13.62
N PRO A 76 5.90 -35.21 14.08
CA PRO A 76 5.81 -35.99 15.31
C PRO A 76 6.78 -37.18 15.33
N GLN A 77 7.38 -37.47 16.48
CA GLN A 77 8.35 -38.57 16.59
C GLN A 77 7.72 -39.94 16.26
N SER A 78 6.42 -40.10 16.52
CA SER A 78 5.66 -41.28 16.12
C SER A 78 5.63 -41.49 14.61
N GLU A 79 5.60 -40.42 13.81
CA GLU A 79 5.59 -40.49 12.35
C GLU A 79 6.97 -40.85 11.81
N ILE A 80 8.04 -40.25 12.34
CA ILE A 80 9.42 -40.62 11.99
C ILE A 80 9.69 -42.11 12.27
N ASN A 81 9.22 -42.61 13.41
CA ASN A 81 9.33 -44.02 13.76
C ASN A 81 8.59 -44.90 12.75
N LEU A 82 7.43 -44.43 12.28
CA LEU A 82 6.60 -45.14 11.33
C LEU A 82 7.20 -45.15 9.92
N ILE A 83 7.68 -44.00 9.40
CA ILE A 83 8.45 -43.89 8.15
C ILE A 83 9.62 -44.86 8.18
N THR A 84 10.42 -44.80 9.24
CA THR A 84 11.59 -45.67 9.39
C THR A 84 11.20 -47.15 9.40
N SER A 85 10.09 -47.50 10.07
CA SER A 85 9.63 -48.89 10.16
C SER A 85 9.06 -49.46 8.87
N GLN A 86 8.43 -48.62 8.03
CA GLN A 86 7.75 -49.06 6.81
C GLN A 86 8.59 -48.88 5.55
N GLN A 87 9.46 -47.87 5.52
CA GLN A 87 10.21 -47.44 4.33
C GLN A 87 11.73 -47.48 4.52
N GLY A 88 12.21 -47.75 5.74
CA GLY A 88 13.64 -47.80 6.08
C GLY A 88 14.22 -46.44 6.45
N SER A 89 15.37 -46.44 7.12
CA SER A 89 16.01 -45.20 7.62
C SER A 89 16.50 -44.25 6.51
N GLU A 90 16.71 -44.76 5.30
CA GLU A 90 17.11 -43.95 4.12
C GLU A 90 16.01 -43.00 3.67
N ALA A 91 14.73 -43.33 3.94
CA ALA A 91 13.59 -42.47 3.63
C ALA A 91 13.60 -41.14 4.40
N LEU A 92 14.36 -41.04 5.50
CA LEU A 92 14.50 -39.79 6.26
C LEU A 92 15.28 -38.72 5.49
N ALA A 93 16.07 -39.10 4.49
CA ALA A 93 16.76 -38.16 3.61
C ALA A 93 15.78 -37.37 2.72
N TRP A 94 14.55 -37.85 2.54
CA TRP A 94 13.51 -37.15 1.77
C TRP A 94 13.00 -35.90 2.49
N LEU A 95 13.15 -35.87 3.82
CA LEU A 95 12.85 -34.71 4.66
C LEU A 95 13.98 -33.66 4.66
N GLY A 96 14.96 -33.80 3.75
CA GLY A 96 16.18 -32.99 3.67
C GLY A 96 17.17 -33.35 4.77
N GLY A 97 16.94 -32.86 6.00
CA GLY A 97 17.84 -33.05 7.13
C GLY A 97 17.25 -32.67 8.49
N THR A 98 17.97 -33.02 9.57
CA THR A 98 17.59 -32.62 10.93
C THR A 98 17.98 -31.17 11.20
N HIS A 99 17.06 -30.41 11.77
CA HIS A 99 17.25 -29.01 12.07
C HIS A 99 18.17 -28.79 13.30
N PRO A 100 19.33 -28.11 13.16
CA PRO A 100 20.36 -28.10 14.20
C PRO A 100 20.17 -27.04 15.31
N ASN A 101 19.37 -25.99 15.08
CA ASN A 101 19.43 -24.77 15.90
C ASN A 101 18.23 -24.50 16.82
N ASP A 102 17.20 -25.35 16.84
CA ASP A 102 16.03 -25.21 17.72
C ASP A 102 15.65 -26.57 18.33
N ASP A 103 15.18 -26.58 19.58
CA ASP A 103 14.64 -27.78 20.24
C ASP A 103 13.15 -27.95 19.94
N PRO A 104 12.70 -29.10 19.40
CA PRO A 104 11.29 -29.33 19.12
C PRO A 104 10.47 -29.48 20.42
N PRO A 105 9.15 -29.19 20.39
CA PRO A 105 8.26 -29.50 21.51
C PRO A 105 8.29 -31.00 21.87
N GLU A 106 7.97 -31.33 23.13
CA GLU A 106 7.95 -32.71 23.60
C GLU A 106 7.03 -33.58 22.72
N GLY A 107 7.54 -34.72 22.25
CA GLY A 107 6.83 -35.64 21.35
C GLY A 107 7.09 -35.43 19.85
N TYR A 108 7.86 -34.42 19.46
CA TYR A 108 8.19 -34.10 18.08
C TYR A 108 9.65 -34.40 17.72
N SER A 109 9.90 -34.70 16.44
CA SER A 109 11.23 -34.95 15.90
C SER A 109 11.92 -33.66 15.47
N ARG A 110 13.20 -33.73 15.09
CA ARG A 110 13.96 -32.58 14.53
C ARG A 110 13.75 -32.39 13.01
N TYR A 111 12.86 -33.14 12.38
CA TYR A 111 12.52 -32.97 10.97
C TYR A 111 11.31 -32.03 10.83
N LYS A 112 11.33 -31.17 9.80
CA LYS A 112 10.19 -30.33 9.38
C LYS A 112 9.67 -30.83 8.02
N TYR A 113 8.45 -30.45 7.65
CA TYR A 113 7.88 -30.82 6.35
C TYR A 113 8.57 -30.04 5.22
N PRO A 114 9.16 -30.71 4.21
CA PRO A 114 9.83 -30.05 3.09
C PRO A 114 8.85 -29.37 2.14
N ASN A 115 9.23 -28.21 1.56
CA ASN A 115 8.36 -27.55 0.59
C ASN A 115 8.99 -26.45 -0.29
N ASP A 116 8.70 -26.51 -1.58
CA ASP A 116 9.20 -25.62 -2.64
C ASP A 116 8.17 -25.36 -3.76
N SER A 117 6.94 -25.86 -3.61
CA SER A 117 5.92 -25.75 -4.65
C SER A 117 5.44 -24.32 -4.87
N ARG A 118 4.92 -24.04 -6.07
CA ARG A 118 4.22 -22.77 -6.40
C ARG A 118 3.16 -22.43 -5.34
N LEU A 119 2.38 -23.43 -4.91
CA LEU A 119 1.34 -23.29 -3.88
C LEU A 119 1.91 -22.85 -2.54
N TYR A 120 3.04 -23.41 -2.12
CA TYR A 120 3.72 -23.02 -0.89
C TYR A 120 4.24 -21.61 -0.92
N LYS A 121 4.99 -21.27 -1.98
CA LYS A 121 5.55 -19.93 -2.18
C LYS A 121 4.42 -18.90 -2.15
N MET A 122 3.30 -19.20 -2.82
CA MET A 122 2.09 -18.38 -2.79
C MET A 122 1.53 -18.20 -1.37
N LYS A 123 1.30 -19.28 -0.62
CA LYS A 123 0.77 -19.19 0.75
C LYS A 123 1.63 -18.33 1.66
N LEU A 124 2.95 -18.55 1.65
CA LEU A 124 3.88 -17.77 2.46
C LEU A 124 3.80 -16.28 2.17
N VAL A 125 3.80 -15.92 0.89
CA VAL A 125 3.71 -14.52 0.49
C VAL A 125 2.36 -13.93 0.85
N LEU A 126 1.26 -14.66 0.63
CA LEU A 126 -0.07 -14.18 1.02
C LEU A 126 -0.17 -14.00 2.55
N ASN A 127 0.42 -14.90 3.34
CA ASN A 127 0.51 -14.74 4.80
C ASN A 127 1.21 -13.46 5.20
N GLU A 128 2.36 -13.17 4.59
CA GLU A 128 3.13 -11.95 4.84
C GLU A 128 2.34 -10.69 4.44
N ILE A 129 1.79 -10.67 3.22
CA ILE A 129 1.06 -9.51 2.67
C ILE A 129 -0.18 -9.19 3.50
N PHE A 130 -0.95 -10.21 3.91
CA PHE A 130 -2.17 -10.00 4.69
C PHE A 130 -1.93 -9.81 6.19
N SER A 131 -0.73 -10.13 6.69
CA SER A 131 -0.32 -9.77 8.04
C SER A 131 0.13 -8.31 8.15
N ASP A 132 0.53 -7.69 7.04
CA ASP A 132 0.94 -6.29 6.97
C ASP A 132 -0.22 -5.39 6.51
N GLN A 133 -0.88 -4.75 7.48
CA GLN A 133 -1.98 -3.83 7.20
C GLN A 133 -1.57 -2.63 6.34
N GLN A 134 -0.30 -2.25 6.28
CA GLN A 134 0.13 -1.07 5.51
C GLN A 134 0.03 -1.29 3.99
N LEU A 135 0.21 -2.54 3.54
CA LEU A 135 0.16 -2.90 2.11
C LEU A 135 -1.28 -2.99 1.59
N ILE A 136 -2.24 -3.26 2.47
CA ILE A 136 -3.63 -3.54 2.10
C ILE A 136 -4.62 -2.51 2.67
N PHE A 137 -4.15 -1.49 3.39
CA PHE A 137 -4.99 -0.45 3.98
C PHE A 137 -5.83 0.28 2.92
N GLY A 138 -7.08 0.60 3.26
CA GLY A 138 -7.98 1.34 2.36
C GLY A 138 -8.49 0.53 1.17
N LEU A 139 -8.38 -0.81 1.20
CA LEU A 139 -8.87 -1.71 0.15
C LEU A 139 -10.07 -2.52 0.63
N ARG A 140 -10.90 -2.96 -0.33
CA ARG A 140 -11.87 -4.03 -0.14
C ARG A 140 -11.35 -5.29 -0.82
N ILE A 141 -10.97 -6.28 -0.03
CA ILE A 141 -10.35 -7.50 -0.57
C ILE A 141 -11.35 -8.65 -0.56
N ALA A 142 -11.33 -9.42 -1.64
CA ALA A 142 -12.00 -10.70 -1.78
C ALA A 142 -11.00 -11.80 -2.17
N LEU A 143 -11.35 -13.04 -1.84
CA LEU A 143 -10.55 -14.22 -2.14
C LEU A 143 -11.41 -15.27 -2.85
N ALA A 144 -10.90 -15.82 -3.94
CA ALA A 144 -11.53 -16.94 -4.62
C ALA A 144 -10.50 -17.93 -5.18
N THR A 145 -10.86 -19.22 -5.22
CA THR A 145 -10.13 -20.23 -5.98
C THR A 145 -10.84 -20.56 -7.29
N TYR A 146 -10.17 -21.29 -8.17
CA TYR A 146 -10.72 -21.72 -9.45
C TYR A 146 -11.91 -22.68 -9.25
N ASP A 147 -12.95 -22.57 -10.08
CA ASP A 147 -14.09 -23.52 -10.01
C ASP A 147 -13.73 -24.81 -10.74
N GLN A 148 -13.12 -25.72 -10.00
CA GLN A 148 -12.69 -27.01 -10.51
C GLN A 148 -13.90 -27.93 -10.72
N THR A 149 -14.21 -28.22 -11.99
CA THR A 149 -15.41 -28.98 -12.39
C THR A 149 -15.18 -30.50 -12.46
N TYR A 150 -13.92 -30.95 -12.47
CA TYR A 150 -13.59 -32.38 -12.61
C TYR A 150 -13.63 -33.14 -11.28
N LEU A 151 -14.69 -33.95 -11.10
CA LEU A 151 -14.61 -35.21 -10.36
C LEU A 151 -13.95 -36.26 -11.26
N SER A 152 -12.69 -36.04 -11.67
CA SER A 152 -11.98 -37.14 -12.33
C SER A 152 -11.71 -38.18 -11.25
N SER A 153 -12.22 -39.39 -11.48
CA SER A 153 -11.67 -40.61 -10.89
C SER A 153 -10.23 -40.74 -11.39
N GLY A 154 -9.33 -39.87 -10.92
CA GLY A 154 -7.97 -39.71 -11.44
C GLY A 154 -7.89 -39.90 -12.95
N ILE A 155 -8.10 -38.85 -13.75
CA ILE A 155 -7.04 -38.65 -14.75
C ILE A 155 -5.83 -38.47 -13.86
N GLY A 156 -4.99 -39.50 -13.85
CA GLY A 156 -3.94 -39.66 -12.87
C GLY A 156 -3.33 -38.30 -12.68
N ALA A 157 -3.43 -37.79 -11.46
CA ALA A 157 -2.33 -36.96 -11.07
C ALA A 157 -1.12 -37.93 -11.18
N ASP A 158 -0.28 -37.81 -12.20
CA ASP A 158 1.06 -38.43 -12.25
C ASP A 158 1.91 -38.17 -10.98
N TRP A 159 1.41 -37.37 -10.05
CA TRP A 159 2.14 -36.58 -9.06
C TRP A 159 2.19 -37.22 -7.66
N TYR A 160 1.62 -38.42 -7.51
CA TYR A 160 1.85 -39.29 -6.34
C TYR A 160 2.10 -40.76 -6.72
N GLY A 161 2.65 -41.00 -7.93
CA GLY A 161 3.11 -42.32 -8.32
C GLY A 161 4.52 -42.62 -7.80
N PHE A 162 4.64 -43.26 -6.63
CA PHE A 162 5.92 -43.89 -6.24
C PHE A 162 5.92 -45.39 -6.51
N TRP A 163 7.12 -45.90 -6.81
CA TRP A 163 7.39 -47.32 -7.04
C TRP A 163 7.38 -48.09 -5.72
N CYS A 164 6.24 -48.61 -5.30
CA CYS A 164 6.19 -49.52 -4.16
C CYS A 164 6.80 -50.89 -4.52
N ARG A 165 7.95 -51.23 -3.91
CA ARG A 165 8.40 -52.63 -3.81
C ARG A 165 7.76 -53.27 -2.58
N ARG A 166 6.58 -53.86 -2.75
CA ARG A 166 6.03 -54.75 -1.71
C ARG A 166 6.71 -56.11 -1.79
N THR A 167 7.50 -56.49 -0.79
CA THR A 167 7.90 -57.87 -0.58
C THR A 167 6.78 -58.61 0.16
N THR A 168 5.81 -59.11 -0.59
CA THR A 168 4.94 -60.19 -0.11
C THR A 168 5.13 -61.37 -1.05
N TYR A 169 5.89 -62.36 -0.59
CA TYR A 169 6.08 -63.63 -1.30
C TYR A 169 4.67 -64.22 -1.60
N PRO A 170 4.28 -64.56 -2.85
CA PRO A 170 5.08 -64.77 -4.05
C PRO A 170 4.72 -63.89 -5.27
N TYR A 171 4.04 -62.74 -5.12
CA TYR A 171 3.62 -61.91 -6.28
C TYR A 171 3.98 -60.44 -6.15
N GLN A 172 4.48 -59.86 -7.26
CA GLN A 172 4.80 -58.44 -7.41
C GLN A 172 3.60 -57.70 -8.02
N TYR A 173 3.09 -56.65 -7.36
CA TYR A 173 2.01 -55.81 -7.90
C TYR A 173 2.45 -54.33 -7.95
N ARG A 174 1.84 -53.59 -8.88
CA ARG A 174 2.05 -52.16 -9.17
C ARG A 174 0.77 -51.40 -8.86
N GLU A 175 0.83 -50.29 -8.13
CA GLU A 175 -0.34 -49.46 -7.84
C GLU A 175 0.02 -47.96 -7.88
N THR A 176 -0.90 -47.13 -8.41
CA THR A 176 -0.85 -45.66 -8.46
C THR A 176 -1.93 -45.13 -7.50
N GLN A 177 -1.67 -44.06 -6.74
CA GLN A 177 -2.62 -43.51 -5.76
C GLN A 177 -3.05 -42.07 -6.10
N ASN A 178 -4.34 -41.78 -5.90
CA ASN A 178 -4.97 -40.47 -6.13
C ASN A 178 -5.34 -39.80 -4.79
N LEU A 179 -5.16 -38.49 -4.67
CA LEU A 179 -5.68 -37.68 -3.56
C LEU A 179 -7.21 -37.57 -3.64
N HIS A 180 -7.87 -37.90 -2.53
CA HIS A 180 -9.32 -37.76 -2.36
C HIS A 180 -9.60 -36.95 -1.09
N TYR A 181 -10.35 -35.86 -1.21
CA TYR A 181 -11.03 -35.26 -0.05
C TYR A 181 -12.12 -36.23 0.44
N GLY A 182 -12.09 -36.66 1.70
CA GLY A 182 -13.22 -37.32 2.38
C GLY A 182 -13.97 -36.28 3.23
N THR A 183 -15.30 -36.21 3.34
CA THR A 183 -16.42 -37.05 2.88
C THR A 183 -17.57 -36.13 2.47
N GLY A 184 -17.83 -36.00 1.17
CA GLY A 184 -18.93 -35.21 0.61
C GLY A 184 -18.57 -34.61 -0.75
N GLY A 185 -19.56 -34.22 -1.55
CA GLY A 185 -19.38 -33.62 -2.88
C GLY A 185 -18.81 -32.20 -2.89
N ALA A 186 -17.82 -31.89 -2.04
CA ALA A 186 -17.19 -30.58 -1.94
C ALA A 186 -16.08 -30.44 -3.00
N ARG A 187 -16.21 -29.43 -3.86
CA ARG A 187 -15.20 -28.97 -4.82
C ARG A 187 -14.18 -28.10 -4.06
N ALA A 188 -12.94 -27.97 -4.56
CA ALA A 188 -11.94 -27.03 -4.02
C ALA A 188 -12.29 -25.56 -4.36
N LEU A 189 -13.47 -25.12 -3.92
CA LEU A 189 -14.05 -23.82 -4.22
C LEU A 189 -14.12 -22.98 -2.93
N LEU A 190 -13.14 -22.11 -2.75
CA LEU A 190 -13.15 -21.08 -1.72
C LEU A 190 -13.74 -19.80 -2.30
N ARG A 191 -14.62 -19.15 -1.53
CA ARG A 191 -15.19 -17.84 -1.85
C ARG A 191 -15.30 -17.01 -0.57
N VAL A 192 -14.54 -15.93 -0.50
CA VAL A 192 -14.59 -14.92 0.57
C VAL A 192 -14.94 -13.58 -0.07
N ASN A 193 -16.15 -13.08 0.23
CA ASN A 193 -16.72 -11.86 -0.37
C ASN A 193 -15.89 -10.61 -0.09
N PHE A 194 -16.11 -9.56 -0.91
CA PHE A 194 -15.48 -8.26 -0.69
C PHE A 194 -15.90 -7.65 0.65
N ASP A 195 -14.92 -7.32 1.48
CA ASP A 195 -15.10 -6.47 2.63
C ASP A 195 -13.84 -5.63 2.89
N SER A 196 -13.96 -4.57 3.69
CA SER A 196 -12.87 -3.67 4.02
C SER A 196 -11.75 -4.43 4.76
N THR A 197 -10.50 -4.14 4.41
CA THR A 197 -9.33 -4.63 5.14
C THR A 197 -9.20 -4.00 6.54
N ASP A 198 -9.91 -2.90 6.78
CA ASP A 198 -10.03 -2.29 8.12
C ASP A 198 -10.88 -3.17 9.07
N ASN A 199 -11.66 -4.12 8.54
CA ASN A 199 -12.41 -5.08 9.33
C ASN A 199 -11.47 -6.23 9.76
N SER A 200 -11.03 -6.21 11.00
CA SER A 200 -10.14 -7.24 11.56
C SER A 200 -10.70 -8.66 11.45
N SER A 201 -12.02 -8.84 11.56
CA SER A 201 -12.64 -10.16 11.44
C SER A 201 -12.57 -10.70 10.01
N HIS A 202 -12.69 -9.81 9.02
CA HIS A 202 -12.53 -10.16 7.61
C HIS A 202 -11.09 -10.57 7.32
N LEU A 203 -10.12 -9.79 7.80
CA LEU A 203 -8.70 -10.08 7.62
C LEU A 203 -8.30 -11.41 8.27
N SER A 204 -8.76 -11.68 9.50
CA SER A 204 -8.55 -12.98 10.15
C SER A 204 -9.15 -14.15 9.38
N ASN A 205 -10.34 -13.98 8.77
CA ASN A 205 -10.96 -15.02 7.94
C ASN A 205 -10.20 -15.29 6.64
N ILE A 206 -9.49 -14.29 6.10
CA ILE A 206 -8.63 -14.47 4.94
C ILE A 206 -7.35 -15.18 5.38
N LEU A 207 -6.70 -14.72 6.46
CA LEU A 207 -5.45 -15.26 7.03
C LEU A 207 -5.49 -16.78 7.31
N GLN A 208 -6.62 -17.28 7.79
CA GLN A 208 -6.81 -18.69 8.17
C GLN A 208 -6.50 -19.69 7.03
N TRP A 209 -6.54 -19.25 5.76
CA TRP A 209 -6.36 -20.11 4.59
C TRP A 209 -4.89 -20.35 4.21
N PHE A 210 -3.99 -19.59 4.81
CA PHE A 210 -2.57 -19.58 4.48
C PHE A 210 -1.68 -19.37 5.71
N ASP A 211 -2.20 -19.55 6.92
CA ASP A 211 -1.44 -19.37 8.18
C ASP A 211 -0.58 -20.60 8.53
N GLY A 212 -0.66 -21.67 7.73
CA GLY A 212 0.09 -22.90 7.92
C GLY A 212 -0.44 -23.78 9.06
N ARG A 213 -1.61 -23.47 9.64
CA ARG A 213 -2.19 -24.15 10.81
C ARG A 213 -3.44 -24.92 10.46
N GLU A 214 -3.30 -26.14 9.97
CA GLU A 214 -4.48 -26.98 9.71
C GLU A 214 -5.01 -27.67 10.97
N GLU A 215 -6.23 -27.33 11.41
CA GLU A 215 -6.92 -27.90 12.58
C GLU A 215 -8.45 -28.00 12.34
N GLU A 216 -9.20 -28.60 13.26
CA GLU A 216 -10.66 -28.65 13.14
C GLU A 216 -11.23 -27.22 13.16
N GLY A 217 -11.78 -26.77 12.03
CA GLY A 217 -12.28 -25.40 11.87
C GLY A 217 -11.25 -24.39 11.35
N ASN A 218 -10.00 -24.81 11.08
CA ASN A 218 -8.99 -23.98 10.40
C ASN A 218 -8.45 -24.71 9.15
N PRO A 219 -9.15 -24.62 8.00
CA PRO A 219 -8.77 -25.31 6.78
C PRO A 219 -7.68 -24.54 5.99
N GLU A 220 -6.76 -25.30 5.41
CA GLU A 220 -5.70 -24.77 4.56
C GLU A 220 -5.99 -24.96 3.05
N LEU A 221 -5.45 -24.08 2.20
CA LEU A 221 -5.53 -24.27 0.74
C LEU A 221 -4.74 -25.51 0.28
N ARG A 222 -5.21 -26.19 -0.76
CA ARG A 222 -4.58 -27.42 -1.28
C ARG A 222 -4.70 -27.49 -2.80
N GLY A 223 -3.66 -27.98 -3.46
CA GLY A 223 -3.60 -28.15 -4.90
C GLY A 223 -4.26 -29.46 -5.33
N GLN A 224 -5.27 -29.40 -6.19
CA GLN A 224 -5.92 -30.58 -6.77
C GLN A 224 -6.60 -30.24 -8.09
N GLY A 225 -6.70 -31.20 -9.02
CA GLY A 225 -7.56 -31.09 -10.20
C GLY A 225 -6.94 -30.34 -11.39
N GLY A 226 -7.75 -30.09 -12.41
CA GLY A 226 -7.34 -29.32 -13.59
C GLY A 226 -7.31 -27.81 -13.31
N THR A 227 -6.87 -27.06 -14.32
CA THR A 227 -6.63 -25.61 -14.31
C THR A 227 -7.64 -24.93 -15.24
N PRO A 228 -8.90 -24.71 -14.80
CA PRO A 228 -9.93 -24.10 -15.62
C PRO A 228 -9.79 -22.57 -15.58
N LEU A 229 -8.66 -22.04 -16.07
CA LEU A 229 -8.26 -20.64 -15.94
C LEU A 229 -9.28 -19.68 -16.57
N ALA A 230 -9.58 -19.87 -17.86
CA ALA A 230 -10.53 -19.06 -18.61
C ALA A 230 -11.94 -19.14 -18.02
N ALA A 231 -12.38 -20.34 -17.63
CA ALA A 231 -13.65 -20.58 -16.97
C ALA A 231 -13.72 -19.87 -15.60
N SER A 232 -12.62 -19.83 -14.86
CA SER A 232 -12.54 -19.21 -13.54
C SER A 232 -12.52 -17.68 -13.63
N ILE A 233 -12.04 -17.10 -14.72
CA ILE A 233 -12.07 -15.65 -14.97
C ILE A 233 -13.48 -15.19 -15.37
N TYR A 234 -14.05 -15.72 -16.47
CA TYR A 234 -15.31 -15.20 -17.04
C TYR A 234 -16.49 -16.20 -17.03
N GLY A 235 -16.23 -17.50 -16.85
CA GLY A 235 -17.28 -18.51 -16.87
C GLY A 235 -17.59 -19.03 -18.27
N VAL A 236 -17.65 -20.36 -18.39
CA VAL A 236 -17.91 -21.07 -19.65
C VAL A 236 -18.87 -22.22 -19.43
N LYS A 237 -19.67 -22.53 -20.45
CA LYS A 237 -20.55 -23.70 -20.47
C LYS A 237 -20.20 -24.59 -21.64
N ALA A 238 -19.87 -25.85 -21.38
CA ALA A 238 -19.64 -26.84 -22.41
C ALA A 238 -20.91 -27.03 -23.28
N ALA A 239 -20.76 -26.94 -24.59
CA ALA A 239 -21.80 -27.15 -25.58
C ALA A 239 -21.65 -28.56 -26.19
N GLY A 240 -22.10 -29.57 -25.46
CA GLY A 240 -22.06 -30.97 -25.90
C GLY A 240 -20.69 -31.63 -25.78
N SER A 241 -20.49 -32.76 -26.45
CA SER A 241 -19.31 -33.64 -26.31
C SER A 241 -18.10 -33.24 -27.18
N SER A 242 -18.16 -32.08 -27.85
CA SER A 242 -17.31 -31.76 -29.01
C SER A 242 -16.21 -30.72 -28.74
N GLY A 243 -15.93 -30.36 -27.48
CA GLY A 243 -14.98 -29.29 -27.13
C GLY A 243 -15.48 -27.86 -27.43
N ASN A 244 -16.70 -27.71 -27.96
CA ASN A 244 -17.33 -26.40 -28.11
C ASN A 244 -17.79 -25.87 -26.76
N TYR A 245 -17.67 -24.56 -26.54
CA TYR A 245 -18.13 -23.88 -25.33
C TYR A 245 -18.79 -22.54 -25.67
N SER A 246 -19.58 -22.03 -24.72
CA SER A 246 -20.13 -20.66 -24.77
C SER A 246 -19.82 -19.94 -23.47
N TRP A 247 -19.42 -18.67 -23.57
CA TRP A 247 -19.21 -17.81 -22.41
C TRP A 247 -20.51 -17.60 -21.63
N ASP A 248 -20.44 -17.71 -20.31
CA ASP A 248 -21.60 -17.60 -19.42
C ASP A 248 -21.17 -17.03 -18.06
N ALA A 249 -21.39 -15.73 -17.89
CA ALA A 249 -21.07 -14.99 -16.67
C ALA A 249 -21.92 -15.39 -15.44
N THR A 250 -22.83 -16.37 -15.56
CA THR A 250 -23.59 -16.94 -14.43
C THR A 250 -22.88 -18.13 -13.77
N GLN A 251 -21.84 -18.68 -14.43
CA GLN A 251 -21.00 -19.74 -13.88
C GLN A 251 -20.10 -19.21 -12.77
N ASP A 252 -19.69 -20.09 -11.84
CA ASP A 252 -18.85 -19.71 -10.71
C ASP A 252 -17.46 -19.25 -11.18
N SER A 253 -17.25 -17.94 -11.19
CA SER A 253 -16.11 -17.26 -11.82
C SER A 253 -15.87 -15.90 -11.18
N ALA A 254 -14.76 -15.24 -11.52
CA ALA A 254 -14.45 -13.88 -11.06
C ALA A 254 -15.53 -12.88 -11.50
N VAL A 255 -16.03 -12.97 -12.75
CA VAL A 255 -17.10 -12.07 -13.22
C VAL A 255 -18.38 -12.22 -12.38
N LYS A 256 -18.75 -13.44 -11.96
CA LYS A 256 -19.89 -13.66 -11.06
C LYS A 256 -19.67 -13.00 -9.70
N PHE A 257 -18.43 -12.98 -9.23
CA PHE A 257 -18.02 -12.35 -7.99
C PHE A 257 -18.26 -10.84 -8.01
N PHE A 258 -17.79 -10.17 -9.07
CA PHE A 258 -18.02 -8.74 -9.26
C PHE A 258 -19.50 -8.38 -9.51
N LYS A 259 -20.28 -9.32 -10.05
CA LYS A 259 -21.75 -9.20 -10.21
C LYS A 259 -22.53 -9.53 -8.94
N GLY A 260 -21.83 -9.90 -7.86
CA GLY A 260 -22.41 -10.14 -6.55
C GLY A 260 -23.07 -8.89 -5.96
N VAL A 261 -24.00 -9.10 -5.03
CA VAL A 261 -24.66 -8.01 -4.32
C VAL A 261 -23.63 -7.23 -3.51
N ASP A 262 -23.64 -5.91 -3.62
CA ASP A 262 -22.71 -4.99 -2.91
C ASP A 262 -21.21 -5.25 -3.18
N ALA A 263 -20.87 -5.99 -4.24
CA ALA A 263 -19.50 -6.16 -4.70
C ALA A 263 -18.95 -4.83 -5.23
N ILE A 264 -19.50 -4.34 -6.35
CA ILE A 264 -19.22 -2.98 -6.83
C ILE A 264 -20.28 -2.04 -6.28
N GLN A 265 -19.88 -1.14 -5.39
CA GLN A 265 -20.78 -0.27 -4.65
C GLN A 265 -21.03 1.04 -5.39
N TRP A 266 -20.02 1.61 -6.04
CA TRP A 266 -20.09 2.92 -6.68
C TRP A 266 -19.56 2.91 -8.11
N ARG A 267 -20.09 3.79 -8.97
CA ARG A 267 -19.68 3.84 -10.39
C ARG A 267 -18.21 4.24 -10.60
N CYS A 268 -17.65 5.03 -9.68
CA CYS A 268 -16.26 5.49 -9.69
C CYS A 268 -15.30 4.55 -8.94
N GLN A 269 -15.79 3.42 -8.42
CA GLN A 269 -14.95 2.47 -7.69
C GLN A 269 -14.00 1.75 -8.65
N TYR A 270 -12.70 1.78 -8.36
CA TYR A 270 -11.72 0.96 -9.06
C TYR A 270 -11.92 -0.51 -8.70
N ASN A 271 -11.87 -1.39 -9.70
CA ASN A 271 -12.08 -2.82 -9.55
C ASN A 271 -10.92 -3.58 -10.18
N TRP A 272 -10.26 -4.43 -9.38
CA TRP A 272 -9.04 -5.13 -9.75
C TRP A 272 -9.21 -6.62 -9.55
N LEU A 273 -8.82 -7.41 -10.56
CA LEU A 273 -8.61 -8.84 -10.46
C LEU A 273 -7.09 -9.09 -10.43
N ILE A 274 -6.59 -9.79 -9.41
CA ILE A 274 -5.23 -10.32 -9.39
C ILE A 274 -5.33 -11.83 -9.65
N VAL A 275 -4.80 -12.29 -10.79
CA VAL A 275 -4.77 -13.71 -11.14
C VAL A 275 -3.41 -14.28 -10.79
N LEU A 276 -3.40 -15.27 -9.91
CA LEU A 276 -2.23 -16.10 -9.63
C LEU A 276 -2.40 -17.39 -10.39
N THR A 277 -1.45 -17.72 -11.26
CA THR A 277 -1.51 -18.88 -12.14
C THR A 277 -0.14 -19.20 -12.72
N ASP A 278 0.00 -20.37 -13.33
CA ASP A 278 1.08 -20.65 -14.25
C ASP A 278 0.73 -20.34 -15.73
N GLY A 279 -0.54 -20.09 -16.03
CA GLY A 279 -1.04 -19.75 -17.35
C GLY A 279 -1.49 -20.93 -18.21
N GLU A 280 -1.36 -22.17 -17.73
CA GLU A 280 -1.80 -23.34 -18.49
C GLU A 280 -3.28 -23.60 -18.26
N ASP A 281 -4.14 -23.31 -19.25
CA ASP A 281 -5.54 -23.75 -19.20
C ASP A 281 -5.65 -25.20 -19.64
N THR A 282 -6.00 -26.09 -18.71
CA THR A 282 -6.15 -27.53 -18.97
C THR A 282 -7.62 -27.97 -19.10
N ASP A 283 -8.56 -27.03 -19.20
CA ASP A 283 -9.98 -27.27 -19.42
C ASP A 283 -10.45 -26.65 -20.76
N ILE A 284 -11.57 -25.91 -20.76
CA ILE A 284 -12.15 -25.27 -21.94
C ILE A 284 -12.14 -23.75 -21.78
N GLY A 285 -11.72 -23.07 -22.84
CA GLY A 285 -11.69 -21.61 -22.87
C GLY A 285 -10.41 -21.07 -23.49
N ASP A 286 -10.39 -19.76 -23.69
CA ASP A 286 -9.18 -19.00 -23.99
C ASP A 286 -9.00 -17.97 -22.86
N PRO A 287 -7.91 -18.04 -22.07
CA PRO A 287 -7.72 -17.18 -20.91
C PRO A 287 -7.50 -15.71 -21.30
N VAL A 288 -6.94 -15.42 -22.47
CA VAL A 288 -6.78 -14.04 -22.98
C VAL A 288 -8.15 -13.46 -23.32
N GLU A 289 -8.99 -14.22 -24.02
CA GLU A 289 -10.37 -13.80 -24.32
C GLU A 289 -11.21 -13.68 -23.03
N ALA A 290 -10.97 -14.52 -22.02
CA ALA A 290 -11.65 -14.40 -20.73
C ALA A 290 -11.31 -13.07 -20.02
N ALA A 291 -10.03 -12.69 -19.97
CA ALA A 291 -9.58 -11.42 -19.40
C ALA A 291 -10.19 -10.23 -20.16
N LYS A 292 -10.19 -10.29 -21.50
CA LYS A 292 -10.83 -9.28 -22.36
C LYS A 292 -12.30 -9.09 -22.05
N ARG A 293 -13.03 -10.20 -21.91
CA ARG A 293 -14.46 -10.17 -21.61
C ARG A 293 -14.75 -9.62 -20.24
N LEU A 294 -13.91 -9.94 -19.25
CA LEU A 294 -14.02 -9.37 -17.91
C LEU A 294 -13.83 -7.84 -17.94
N TYR A 295 -12.82 -7.35 -18.65
CA TYR A 295 -12.58 -5.92 -18.83
C TYR A 295 -13.80 -5.20 -19.47
N GLN A 296 -14.40 -5.83 -20.47
CA GLN A 296 -15.55 -5.29 -21.20
C GLN A 296 -16.90 -5.50 -20.49
N GLU A 297 -16.93 -6.24 -19.38
CA GLU A 297 -18.17 -6.54 -18.66
C GLU A 297 -18.75 -5.27 -18.05
N ARG A 298 -20.02 -4.99 -18.35
CA ARG A 298 -20.72 -3.82 -17.81
C ARG A 298 -21.52 -4.21 -16.59
N ILE A 299 -21.06 -3.77 -15.43
CA ILE A 299 -21.70 -4.05 -14.13
C ILE A 299 -22.34 -2.77 -13.60
N ARG A 300 -23.52 -2.91 -12.99
CA ARG A 300 -24.21 -1.81 -12.32
C ARG A 300 -23.75 -1.74 -10.87
N ALA A 301 -23.27 -0.58 -10.45
CA ALA A 301 -22.91 -0.32 -9.07
C ALA A 301 -24.15 -0.34 -8.16
N SER A 302 -24.05 -0.91 -6.96
CA SER A 302 -25.22 -1.18 -6.11
C SER A 302 -25.79 0.05 -5.40
N ARG A 303 -24.97 1.08 -5.12
CA ARG A 303 -25.38 2.28 -4.36
C ARG A 303 -25.92 3.40 -5.25
N ASP A 304 -25.35 3.61 -6.43
CA ASP A 304 -25.72 4.71 -7.34
C ASP A 304 -26.32 4.25 -8.67
N ASN A 305 -26.37 2.94 -8.94
CA ASN A 305 -26.88 2.33 -10.18
C ASN A 305 -26.19 2.85 -11.46
N GLY A 306 -25.00 3.44 -11.35
CA GLY A 306 -24.17 3.82 -12.48
C GLY A 306 -23.49 2.61 -13.11
N TRP A 307 -22.95 2.79 -14.32
CA TRP A 307 -22.03 1.79 -14.88
C TRP A 307 -20.69 1.88 -14.16
N SER A 308 -20.16 0.75 -13.68
CA SER A 308 -18.85 0.69 -13.05
C SER A 308 -17.73 1.04 -14.03
N LEU A 309 -16.58 1.42 -13.48
CA LEU A 309 -15.32 1.35 -14.21
C LEU A 309 -15.03 -0.10 -14.64
N PRO A 310 -14.24 -0.29 -15.72
CA PRO A 310 -13.76 -1.61 -16.13
C PRO A 310 -13.07 -2.35 -14.98
N ILE A 311 -13.14 -3.68 -15.00
CA ILE A 311 -12.36 -4.52 -14.08
C ILE A 311 -11.00 -4.72 -14.72
N ARG A 312 -9.95 -4.12 -14.14
CA ARG A 312 -8.58 -4.30 -14.60
C ARG A 312 -8.00 -5.61 -14.06
N THR A 313 -7.27 -6.34 -14.89
CA THR A 313 -6.64 -7.61 -14.51
C THR A 313 -5.13 -7.44 -14.41
N LEU A 314 -4.57 -7.81 -13.27
CA LEU A 314 -3.14 -7.93 -13.00
C LEU A 314 -2.80 -9.42 -12.91
N VAL A 315 -1.70 -9.82 -13.54
CA VAL A 315 -1.34 -11.24 -13.67
C VAL A 315 -0.01 -11.50 -12.99
N ILE A 316 0.01 -12.47 -12.07
CA ILE A 316 1.22 -13.02 -11.47
C ILE A 316 1.40 -14.44 -12.02
N GLY A 317 2.41 -14.62 -12.86
CA GLY A 317 2.86 -15.90 -13.38
C GLY A 317 3.83 -16.57 -12.41
N LEU A 318 3.46 -17.70 -11.83
CA LEU A 318 4.33 -18.52 -10.98
C LEU A 318 5.17 -19.47 -11.84
N ILE A 319 5.90 -18.91 -12.79
CA ILE A 319 6.71 -19.62 -13.79
C ILE A 319 8.04 -18.89 -14.02
N ASP A 320 9.03 -19.61 -14.54
CA ASP A 320 10.20 -19.05 -15.20
C ASP A 320 9.86 -18.72 -16.66
N PRO A 321 9.84 -17.43 -17.04
CA PRO A 321 9.44 -17.04 -18.37
C PRO A 321 10.45 -17.44 -19.46
N ASP A 322 11.70 -17.71 -19.10
CA ASP A 322 12.75 -18.13 -20.05
C ASP A 322 12.65 -19.64 -20.36
N GLU A 323 12.20 -20.44 -19.40
CA GLU A 323 11.99 -21.89 -19.57
C GLU A 323 10.58 -22.21 -20.12
N MET A 324 9.59 -21.35 -19.84
CA MET A 324 8.18 -21.54 -20.18
C MET A 324 7.64 -20.45 -21.11
N GLU A 325 8.36 -20.16 -22.20
CA GLU A 325 8.09 -19.03 -23.12
C GLU A 325 6.62 -18.94 -23.59
N SER A 326 5.97 -20.07 -23.92
CA SER A 326 4.59 -20.06 -24.41
C SER A 326 3.57 -19.63 -23.35
N LEU A 327 3.80 -20.03 -22.10
CA LEU A 327 2.96 -19.61 -20.97
C LEU A 327 3.22 -18.14 -20.67
N ALA A 328 4.48 -17.69 -20.71
CA ALA A 328 4.84 -16.29 -20.52
C ALA A 328 4.19 -15.35 -21.56
N VAL A 329 4.12 -15.77 -22.83
CA VAL A 329 3.39 -15.03 -23.87
C VAL A 329 1.91 -14.92 -23.54
N THR A 330 1.28 -16.02 -23.13
CA THR A 330 -0.14 -16.06 -22.78
C THR A 330 -0.44 -15.14 -21.59
N LEU A 331 0.39 -15.17 -20.55
CA LEU A 331 0.24 -14.35 -19.36
C LEU A 331 0.43 -12.86 -19.64
N ASN A 332 1.39 -12.49 -20.48
CA ASN A 332 1.56 -11.10 -20.92
C ASN A 332 0.36 -10.61 -21.72
N GLN A 333 -0.17 -11.43 -22.64
CA GLN A 333 -1.38 -11.08 -23.39
C GLN A 333 -2.60 -10.92 -22.49
N MET A 334 -2.74 -11.74 -21.45
CA MET A 334 -3.79 -11.58 -20.43
C MET A 334 -3.63 -10.29 -19.64
N ALA A 335 -2.40 -9.93 -19.25
CA ALA A 335 -2.12 -8.71 -18.50
C ALA A 335 -2.40 -7.46 -19.35
N ASP A 336 -1.99 -7.48 -20.61
CA ASP A 336 -2.21 -6.42 -21.60
C ASP A 336 -3.71 -6.16 -21.82
N VAL A 337 -4.44 -7.18 -22.30
CA VAL A 337 -5.88 -7.06 -22.56
C VAL A 337 -6.70 -6.86 -21.30
N GLY A 338 -6.18 -7.31 -20.16
CA GLY A 338 -6.74 -7.06 -18.84
C GLY A 338 -6.58 -5.62 -18.37
N TRP A 339 -5.64 -4.86 -18.92
CA TRP A 339 -5.35 -3.48 -18.54
C TRP A 339 -6.16 -2.46 -19.34
N ASP A 340 -6.26 -2.67 -20.66
CA ASP A 340 -6.84 -1.69 -21.59
C ASP A 340 -7.95 -2.25 -22.52
N GLY A 341 -8.20 -3.56 -22.48
CA GLY A 341 -9.19 -4.24 -23.32
C GLY A 341 -8.75 -4.50 -24.78
N GLN A 342 -7.50 -4.23 -25.12
CA GLN A 342 -6.91 -4.43 -26.45
C GLN A 342 -5.82 -5.51 -26.40
N VAL A 343 -5.48 -6.10 -27.55
CA VAL A 343 -4.39 -7.09 -27.64
C VAL A 343 -3.31 -6.47 -28.51
N GLY A 344 -2.12 -6.22 -27.97
CA GLY A 344 -0.99 -5.71 -28.74
C GLY A 344 -0.35 -4.46 -28.15
N GLU A 345 0.06 -3.52 -29.01
CA GLU A 345 0.86 -2.34 -28.60
C GLU A 345 0.20 -1.60 -27.43
N ALA A 346 0.93 -1.55 -26.31
CA ALA A 346 0.51 -0.88 -25.10
C ALA A 346 0.07 0.56 -25.42
N ASP A 347 -1.04 1.00 -24.85
CA ASP A 347 -1.44 2.41 -24.89
C ASP A 347 -0.26 3.27 -24.45
N PRO A 348 0.32 4.12 -25.32
CA PRO A 348 1.49 4.93 -24.96
C PRO A 348 1.21 5.89 -23.79
N SER A 349 -0.06 6.21 -23.54
CA SER A 349 -0.51 7.09 -22.46
C SER A 349 -0.80 6.36 -21.15
N ASP A 350 -0.99 5.04 -21.18
CA ASP A 350 -1.19 4.19 -20.00
C ASP A 350 -0.53 2.82 -20.22
N PRO A 351 0.82 2.76 -20.34
CA PRO A 351 1.52 1.53 -20.64
C PRO A 351 1.35 0.57 -19.47
N GLY A 352 0.52 -0.45 -19.67
CA GLY A 352 0.23 -1.45 -18.65
C GLY A 352 1.50 -2.10 -18.10
N PRO A 353 1.46 -2.63 -16.86
CA PRO A 353 2.67 -3.12 -16.20
C PRO A 353 3.23 -4.44 -16.76
N GLY A 354 2.52 -5.08 -17.70
CA GLY A 354 2.80 -6.44 -18.15
C GLY A 354 2.49 -7.50 -17.09
N ALA A 355 2.78 -8.77 -17.41
CA ALA A 355 2.69 -9.84 -16.43
C ALA A 355 3.89 -9.82 -15.48
N PHE A 356 3.66 -10.21 -14.23
CA PHE A 356 4.68 -10.31 -13.20
C PHE A 356 5.10 -11.77 -13.03
N PHE A 357 6.35 -12.11 -13.32
CA PHE A 357 6.84 -13.49 -13.28
C PHE A 357 7.64 -13.75 -12.00
N ALA A 358 7.28 -14.78 -11.24
CA ALA A 358 7.93 -15.12 -9.99
C ALA A 358 8.43 -16.57 -9.98
N THR A 359 9.73 -16.75 -9.77
CA THR A 359 10.42 -18.04 -9.63
C THR A 359 10.75 -18.37 -8.17
N ASP A 360 10.60 -17.41 -7.27
CA ASP A 360 10.90 -17.57 -5.85
C ASP A 360 10.01 -16.68 -4.97
N ILE A 361 10.16 -16.79 -3.65
CA ILE A 361 9.37 -16.03 -2.69
C ILE A 361 9.71 -14.54 -2.72
N HIS A 362 10.98 -14.19 -2.94
CA HIS A 362 11.43 -12.80 -2.96
C HIS A 362 10.84 -12.04 -4.15
N SER A 363 10.91 -12.61 -5.35
CA SER A 363 10.29 -12.10 -6.56
C SER A 363 8.78 -12.04 -6.38
N LEU A 364 8.12 -13.08 -5.88
CA LEU A 364 6.68 -13.07 -5.65
C LEU A 364 6.23 -11.97 -4.67
N LEU A 365 6.94 -11.80 -3.55
CA LEU A 365 6.68 -10.72 -2.59
C LEU A 365 6.90 -9.33 -3.21
N ALA A 366 7.97 -9.15 -3.99
CA ALA A 366 8.25 -7.91 -4.69
C ALA A 366 7.13 -7.56 -5.70
N HIS A 367 6.63 -8.55 -6.43
CA HIS A 367 5.53 -8.38 -7.38
C HIS A 367 4.23 -7.99 -6.69
N PHE A 368 3.87 -8.63 -5.57
CA PHE A 368 2.71 -8.22 -4.78
C PHE A 368 2.84 -6.79 -4.25
N ARG A 369 3.99 -6.41 -3.68
CA ARG A 369 4.24 -5.02 -3.24
C ARG A 369 4.08 -4.02 -4.38
N LYS A 370 4.61 -4.34 -5.58
CA LYS A 370 4.45 -3.50 -6.77
C LYS A 370 2.99 -3.39 -7.22
N ILE A 371 2.24 -4.50 -7.22
CA ILE A 371 0.81 -4.53 -7.56
C ILE A 371 0.00 -3.67 -6.59
N PHE A 372 0.17 -3.85 -5.28
CA PHE A 372 -0.55 -3.04 -4.30
C PHE A 372 -0.17 -1.57 -4.40
N LYS A 373 1.09 -1.23 -4.71
CA LYS A 373 1.49 0.14 -5.05
C LYS A 373 0.78 0.69 -6.29
N ILE A 374 0.62 -0.09 -7.37
CA ILE A 374 -0.16 0.32 -8.56
C ILE A 374 -1.62 0.62 -8.18
N ILE A 375 -2.22 -0.26 -7.39
CA ILE A 375 -3.61 -0.12 -6.92
C ILE A 375 -3.75 1.12 -6.01
N GLN A 376 -2.78 1.35 -5.12
CA GLN A 376 -2.77 2.48 -4.18
C GLN A 376 -2.41 3.82 -4.82
N THR A 377 -1.50 3.86 -5.80
CA THR A 377 -1.21 5.09 -6.57
C THR A 377 -2.40 5.53 -7.41
N SER A 378 -3.24 4.58 -7.83
CA SER A 378 -4.55 4.89 -8.42
C SER A 378 -5.53 5.54 -7.42
N GLN A 379 -5.20 5.57 -6.11
CA GLN A 379 -5.98 6.23 -5.05
C GLN A 379 -5.53 7.66 -4.73
N THR A 380 -4.39 8.18 -5.24
CA THR A 380 -3.87 9.47 -4.78
C THR A 380 -4.76 10.62 -5.27
N THR A 381 -5.83 10.89 -4.53
CA THR A 381 -6.40 12.22 -4.42
C THR A 381 -5.56 12.98 -3.42
N GLY A 382 -4.61 13.75 -3.94
CA GLY A 382 -4.22 14.97 -3.26
C GLY A 382 -5.45 15.85 -3.00
N GLY A 383 -5.34 16.80 -2.06
CA GLY A 383 -6.38 17.81 -1.86
C GLY A 383 -6.83 18.42 -3.19
N ALA A 384 -8.10 18.87 -3.27
CA ALA A 384 -8.67 19.38 -4.51
C ALA A 384 -7.70 20.36 -5.21
N PRO A 385 -7.39 20.16 -6.51
CA PRO A 385 -6.40 20.98 -7.21
C PRO A 385 -6.86 22.44 -7.24
N MET A 386 -5.92 23.36 -7.03
CA MET A 386 -6.20 24.79 -7.11
C MET A 386 -5.98 25.27 -8.55
N VAL A 387 -6.96 25.95 -9.13
CA VAL A 387 -6.88 26.52 -10.48
C VAL A 387 -6.72 28.04 -10.38
N SER A 388 -5.63 28.58 -10.93
CA SER A 388 -5.36 30.02 -11.01
C SER A 388 -5.54 30.52 -12.46
N PRO A 389 -6.61 31.28 -12.76
CA PRO A 389 -6.87 31.76 -14.11
C PRO A 389 -5.90 32.88 -14.53
N ALA A 390 -5.56 32.91 -15.83
CA ALA A 390 -4.65 33.88 -16.42
C ALA A 390 -5.08 35.35 -16.31
N ARG A 391 -4.10 36.26 -16.33
CA ARG A 391 -4.25 37.68 -15.95
C ARG A 391 -4.31 38.72 -17.07
N THR A 392 -4.17 38.36 -18.33
CA THR A 392 -4.30 39.28 -19.48
C THR A 392 -4.75 38.52 -20.73
N GLU A 393 -5.31 39.20 -21.75
CA GLU A 393 -5.84 38.64 -23.02
C GLU A 393 -4.81 37.85 -23.89
N ALA A 394 -3.68 37.43 -23.32
CA ALA A 394 -2.72 36.48 -23.86
C ALA A 394 -1.83 35.94 -22.72
N GLY A 395 -2.38 35.12 -21.81
CA GLY A 395 -1.60 34.45 -20.76
C GLY A 395 -2.18 33.08 -20.42
N GLU A 396 -1.30 32.15 -20.07
CA GLU A 396 -1.61 30.75 -19.74
C GLU A 396 -2.15 30.65 -18.29
N SER A 397 -3.12 29.76 -18.05
CA SER A 397 -3.66 29.51 -16.69
C SER A 397 -2.85 28.40 -16.02
N SER A 398 -2.71 28.41 -14.69
CA SER A 398 -1.90 27.41 -13.96
C SER A 398 -2.76 26.61 -12.99
N ILE A 399 -2.49 25.31 -12.86
CA ILE A 399 -3.10 24.42 -11.86
C ILE A 399 -2.02 23.97 -10.89
N TYR A 400 -2.29 24.14 -9.59
CA TYR A 400 -1.42 23.66 -8.52
C TYR A 400 -2.03 22.42 -7.88
N VAL A 401 -1.26 21.35 -7.81
CA VAL A 401 -1.70 20.04 -7.30
C VAL A 401 -0.77 19.61 -6.18
N ALA A 402 -1.28 19.57 -4.95
CA ALA A 402 -0.58 18.92 -3.84
C ALA A 402 -0.79 17.40 -3.94
N SER A 403 0.27 16.61 -3.72
CA SER A 403 0.21 15.13 -3.72
C SER A 403 1.14 14.58 -2.63
N PHE A 404 1.05 13.29 -2.32
CA PHE A 404 1.96 12.65 -1.38
C PHE A 404 2.11 11.14 -1.62
N LEU A 405 3.22 10.59 -1.13
CA LEU A 405 3.55 9.17 -1.14
C LEU A 405 3.69 8.67 0.31
N PRO A 406 2.80 7.78 0.77
CA PRO A 406 2.92 7.14 2.09
C PRO A 406 4.25 6.42 2.27
N GLN A 407 4.74 6.34 3.51
CA GLN A 407 5.97 5.63 3.90
C GLN A 407 5.68 4.77 5.14
N GLU A 408 6.32 3.59 5.22
CA GLU A 408 6.09 2.55 6.24
C GLU A 408 6.63 2.93 7.64
N SER A 409 7.76 3.63 7.70
CA SER A 409 8.48 3.94 8.95
C SER A 409 9.16 5.32 8.94
N SER A 410 8.64 6.26 8.13
CA SER A 410 9.17 7.61 8.00
C SER A 410 8.06 8.59 7.64
N GLN A 411 8.30 9.89 7.77
CA GLN A 411 7.35 10.92 7.34
C GLN A 411 7.00 10.72 5.87
N TRP A 412 5.73 10.88 5.53
CA TRP A 412 5.26 10.76 4.15
C TRP A 412 5.86 11.86 3.28
N LYS A 413 6.14 11.51 2.02
CA LYS A 413 6.81 12.39 1.06
C LYS A 413 5.76 13.18 0.30
N GLY A 414 5.67 14.49 0.55
CA GLY A 414 4.74 15.38 -0.14
C GLY A 414 5.33 16.04 -1.39
N HIS A 415 4.45 16.46 -2.28
CA HIS A 415 4.79 17.13 -3.54
C HIS A 415 3.81 18.28 -3.78
N LEU A 416 4.29 19.32 -4.47
CA LEU A 416 3.43 20.38 -4.99
C LEU A 416 3.83 20.63 -6.45
N TYR A 417 2.95 20.26 -7.35
CA TYR A 417 3.16 20.40 -8.78
C TYR A 417 2.49 21.66 -9.31
N GLN A 418 3.13 22.35 -10.24
CA GLN A 418 2.47 23.26 -11.15
C GLN A 418 2.30 22.61 -12.52
N TYR A 419 1.11 22.74 -13.08
CA TYR A 419 0.81 22.42 -14.48
C TYR A 419 0.32 23.68 -15.17
N TYR A 420 0.64 23.84 -16.45
CA TYR A 420 0.04 24.90 -17.27
C TYR A 420 -1.20 24.37 -18.00
N VAL A 421 -2.10 25.30 -18.33
CA VAL A 421 -3.31 25.04 -19.11
C VAL A 421 -3.22 25.88 -20.37
N ASP A 422 -3.10 25.19 -21.50
CA ASP A 422 -3.17 25.77 -22.83
C ASP A 422 -4.64 25.80 -23.33
N GLU A 423 -5.01 26.88 -24.03
CA GLU A 423 -6.39 27.06 -24.52
C GLU A 423 -6.78 26.05 -25.63
N VAL A 424 -5.81 25.40 -26.27
CA VAL A 424 -5.99 24.47 -27.40
C VAL A 424 -5.71 23.02 -26.99
N GLU A 425 -4.62 22.78 -26.25
CA GLU A 425 -4.14 21.44 -25.89
C GLU A 425 -4.66 20.96 -24.52
N GLY A 426 -5.16 21.85 -23.66
CA GLY A 426 -5.66 21.49 -22.33
C GLY A 426 -4.58 21.52 -21.24
N LEU A 427 -4.72 20.69 -20.21
CA LEU A 427 -3.73 20.58 -19.13
C LEU A 427 -2.46 19.89 -19.63
N SER A 428 -1.29 20.38 -19.25
CA SER A 428 -0.02 19.75 -19.60
C SER A 428 0.10 18.32 -19.05
N ASP A 429 0.72 17.42 -19.83
CA ASP A 429 0.94 16.02 -19.43
C ASP A 429 1.98 15.92 -18.30
N ASP A 430 3.03 16.74 -18.36
CA ASP A 430 4.08 16.83 -17.35
C ASP A 430 3.93 18.10 -16.49
N PRO A 431 4.32 18.05 -15.20
CA PRO A 431 4.39 19.24 -14.37
C PRO A 431 5.54 20.14 -14.83
N GLU A 432 5.31 21.45 -14.79
CA GLU A 432 6.32 22.48 -15.07
C GLU A 432 7.42 22.48 -13.99
N TRP A 433 7.02 22.30 -12.73
CA TRP A 433 7.92 22.15 -11.60
C TRP A 433 7.25 21.37 -10.45
N ASP A 434 8.09 20.85 -9.55
CA ASP A 434 7.71 20.31 -8.23
C ASP A 434 8.46 21.07 -7.13
N ALA A 435 7.73 21.68 -6.19
CA ALA A 435 8.34 22.40 -5.07
C ALA A 435 9.26 21.51 -4.22
N SER A 436 9.02 20.19 -4.20
CA SER A 436 9.87 19.24 -3.48
C SER A 436 11.29 19.15 -4.06
N ASP A 437 11.43 19.31 -5.39
CA ASP A 437 12.73 19.33 -6.08
C ASP A 437 13.48 20.66 -5.84
N SER A 438 12.76 21.77 -5.84
CA SER A 438 13.30 23.09 -5.51
C SER A 438 13.80 23.14 -4.06
N LEU A 439 13.04 22.54 -3.14
CA LEU A 439 13.44 22.42 -1.74
C LEU A 439 14.67 21.54 -1.55
N LYS A 440 14.74 20.41 -2.27
CA LYS A 440 15.91 19.53 -2.30
C LYS A 440 17.17 20.26 -2.78
N THR A 441 17.04 21.12 -3.79
CA THR A 441 18.14 21.93 -4.32
C THR A 441 18.58 23.03 -3.34
N LEU A 442 17.63 23.65 -2.64
CA LEU A 442 17.90 24.66 -1.60
C LEU A 442 18.71 24.07 -0.44
N GLY A 443 18.39 22.84 -0.04
CA GLY A 443 19.05 22.13 1.05
C GLY A 443 18.71 22.69 2.45
N PRO A 444 19.08 21.97 3.53
CA PRO A 444 18.68 22.30 4.90
C PRO A 444 19.20 23.65 5.40
N ASP A 445 20.40 24.03 4.96
CA ASP A 445 21.04 25.30 5.35
C ASP A 445 20.42 26.51 4.64
N GLY A 446 19.81 26.30 3.47
CA GLY A 446 19.13 27.35 2.71
C GLY A 446 17.71 27.64 3.19
N ARG A 447 17.11 26.75 3.99
CA ARG A 447 15.72 26.90 4.47
C ARG A 447 15.60 27.96 5.57
N ASN A 448 14.65 28.87 5.37
CA ASN A 448 14.24 29.86 6.36
C ASN A 448 13.00 29.38 7.12
N ILE A 449 13.20 28.46 8.07
CA ILE A 449 12.14 27.98 8.95
C ILE A 449 12.03 28.91 10.15
N CYS A 450 10.83 29.38 10.43
CA CYS A 450 10.51 30.40 11.42
C CYS A 450 9.45 29.91 12.40
N THR A 451 9.40 30.55 13.57
CA THR A 451 8.37 30.38 14.59
C THR A 451 8.22 31.70 15.39
N ILE A 452 7.55 31.68 16.53
CA ILE A 452 7.55 32.75 17.52
C ILE A 452 7.99 32.25 18.90
N ASP A 453 8.62 33.13 19.68
CA ASP A 453 8.89 32.92 21.11
C ASP A 453 7.61 33.26 21.90
N TRP A 454 6.97 32.25 22.48
CA TRP A 454 5.64 32.35 23.10
C TRP A 454 5.59 31.88 24.56
N ALA A 455 6.64 31.21 25.06
CA ALA A 455 6.64 30.50 26.35
C ALA A 455 7.31 31.26 27.52
N GLY A 456 7.48 32.58 27.44
CA GLY A 456 7.63 33.41 28.65
C GLY A 456 8.98 34.12 28.85
N ALA A 457 9.86 34.19 27.86
CA ALA A 457 10.70 35.38 27.75
C ALA A 457 9.84 36.50 27.12
N ALA A 458 9.96 37.72 27.64
CA ALA A 458 9.45 38.87 26.91
C ALA A 458 10.28 39.02 25.62
N SER A 459 9.94 38.27 24.57
CA SER A 459 10.38 38.61 23.23
C SER A 459 9.87 40.03 22.97
N PRO A 460 10.76 41.00 22.70
CA PRO A 460 10.31 42.33 22.38
C PRO A 460 9.75 42.30 20.95
N LYS A 461 8.49 41.87 20.77
CA LYS A 461 7.57 42.13 19.62
C LYS A 461 6.28 41.29 19.76
N ALA A 462 5.06 41.76 19.50
CA ALA A 462 4.61 42.96 18.80
C ALA A 462 3.64 43.78 19.66
N GLN A 463 3.94 45.07 19.89
CA GLN A 463 2.90 46.03 20.25
C GLN A 463 2.28 46.56 18.95
N GLY A 464 1.21 45.91 18.50
CA GLY A 464 0.40 46.35 17.35
C GLY A 464 0.97 46.00 15.96
N LEU A 465 0.28 46.50 14.94
CA LEU A 465 0.57 46.36 13.50
C LEU A 465 1.79 47.22 13.10
N GLY A 466 2.97 46.97 13.67
CA GLY A 466 4.20 47.71 13.38
C GLY A 466 4.89 47.29 12.07
N ASN A 467 5.98 47.97 11.71
CA ASN A 467 6.83 47.61 10.55
C ASN A 467 7.83 46.51 10.93
N GLY A 468 7.91 45.44 10.14
CA GLY A 468 8.84 44.32 10.27
C GLY A 468 8.23 43.04 10.85
N SER A 469 8.73 41.88 10.38
CA SER A 469 8.34 40.57 10.91
C SER A 469 8.67 40.40 12.41
N ASN A 470 7.82 39.65 13.11
CA ASN A 470 8.02 39.19 14.50
C ASN A 470 8.42 37.71 14.57
N PHE A 471 8.78 37.10 13.45
CA PHE A 471 9.26 35.72 13.41
C PHE A 471 10.66 35.59 14.02
N VAL A 472 10.92 34.42 14.58
CA VAL A 472 12.22 33.97 15.09
C VAL A 472 12.63 32.74 14.29
N VAL A 473 13.89 32.67 13.85
CA VAL A 473 14.39 31.51 13.10
C VAL A 473 14.39 30.27 13.99
N PHE A 474 13.76 29.20 13.50
CA PHE A 474 13.77 27.88 14.12
C PHE A 474 15.16 27.26 14.00
N SER A 475 15.97 27.40 15.04
CA SER A 475 17.36 26.93 15.08
C SER A 475 17.80 26.60 16.51
N THR A 476 18.92 25.92 16.64
CA THR A 476 19.55 25.60 17.94
C THR A 476 20.03 26.82 18.72
N SER A 477 20.06 28.01 18.09
CA SER A 477 20.48 29.27 18.71
C SER A 477 19.32 30.09 19.32
N ALA A 478 18.09 29.78 18.91
CA ALA A 478 16.88 30.27 19.57
C ALA A 478 16.64 29.32 20.76
N PHE A 479 16.34 29.86 21.94
CA PHE A 479 16.14 29.09 23.17
C PHE A 479 14.84 28.25 23.14
N LEU A 480 14.70 27.36 22.14
CA LEU A 480 13.48 26.62 21.78
C LEU A 480 13.29 25.32 22.57
N GLU A 481 14.15 25.06 23.55
CA GLU A 481 14.10 23.83 24.35
C GLU A 481 12.75 23.73 25.06
N ASP A 482 12.29 24.80 25.70
CA ASP A 482 11.01 24.82 26.39
C ASP A 482 9.85 24.66 25.40
N GLU A 483 9.90 25.31 24.24
CA GLU A 483 8.85 25.21 23.22
C GLU A 483 8.73 23.80 22.67
N VAL A 484 9.85 23.16 22.29
CA VAL A 484 9.85 21.80 21.72
C VAL A 484 9.51 20.74 22.78
N THR A 485 9.80 20.98 24.05
CA THR A 485 9.60 20.02 25.14
C THR A 485 8.29 20.20 25.93
N GLY A 486 7.43 21.16 25.54
CA GLY A 486 6.19 21.41 26.25
C GLY A 486 6.39 22.14 27.58
N SER A 487 7.17 23.21 27.59
CA SER A 487 7.53 24.00 28.78
C SER A 487 8.26 23.18 29.86
N GLY A 488 9.17 22.30 29.44
CA GLY A 488 9.94 21.43 30.34
C GLY A 488 9.16 20.22 30.86
N GLU A 489 8.00 19.89 30.27
CA GLU A 489 7.28 18.64 30.53
C GLU A 489 8.14 17.41 30.20
N TYR A 490 8.98 17.53 29.17
CA TYR A 490 9.94 16.51 28.76
C TYR A 490 11.38 17.00 28.91
N VAL A 491 12.28 16.14 29.38
CA VAL A 491 13.71 16.46 29.49
C VAL A 491 14.45 15.76 28.36
N LEU A 492 14.93 16.54 27.39
CA LEU A 492 15.75 16.05 26.28
C LEU A 492 17.23 16.23 26.60
N SER A 493 18.08 15.33 26.08
CA SER A 493 19.52 15.61 26.07
C SER A 493 19.81 16.72 25.06
N SER A 494 20.76 17.61 25.37
CA SER A 494 21.15 18.70 24.47
C SER A 494 21.59 18.20 23.08
N GLY A 495 22.17 17.00 23.01
CA GLY A 495 22.55 16.36 21.76
C GLY A 495 21.37 15.83 20.94
N PHE A 496 20.30 15.34 21.59
CA PHE A 496 19.09 14.93 20.88
C PHE A 496 18.32 16.15 20.37
N LEU A 497 18.16 17.19 21.18
CA LEU A 497 17.46 18.42 20.77
C LEU A 497 18.13 19.06 19.55
N ALA A 498 19.46 19.16 19.54
CA ALA A 498 20.20 19.70 18.40
C ALA A 498 19.94 18.87 17.12
N LYS A 499 20.04 17.53 17.21
CA LYS A 499 19.71 16.64 16.10
C LYS A 499 18.26 16.79 15.64
N PHE A 500 17.32 16.88 16.57
CA PHE A 500 15.91 17.02 16.25
C PHE A 500 15.61 18.32 15.50
N ILE A 501 16.19 19.43 15.93
CA ILE A 501 16.07 20.71 15.22
C ILE A 501 16.68 20.62 13.82
N ASP A 502 17.89 20.05 13.69
CA ASP A 502 18.55 19.88 12.39
C ASP A 502 17.72 18.96 11.46
N TRP A 503 17.09 17.93 12.00
CA TRP A 503 16.21 17.02 11.27
C TRP A 503 14.92 17.69 10.79
N VAL A 504 14.25 18.48 11.63
CA VAL A 504 13.07 19.27 11.22
C VAL A 504 13.45 20.25 10.11
N ARG A 505 14.67 20.81 10.17
CA ARG A 505 15.22 21.68 9.11
C ARG A 505 15.57 20.95 7.82
N GLY A 506 15.68 19.62 7.85
CA GLY A 506 15.90 18.80 6.66
C GLY A 506 17.26 18.09 6.61
N SER A 507 18.11 18.24 7.61
CA SER A 507 19.38 17.52 7.68
C SER A 507 19.13 16.04 7.95
N ASP A 508 19.83 15.16 7.24
CA ASP A 508 19.67 13.71 7.43
C ASP A 508 20.52 13.16 8.59
N VAL A 509 20.31 13.69 9.79
CA VAL A 509 21.12 13.36 10.99
C VAL A 509 20.90 11.95 11.53
N TRP A 510 19.84 11.26 11.08
CA TRP A 510 19.50 9.89 11.42
C TRP A 510 19.58 8.92 10.24
N ASN A 511 20.09 9.36 9.07
CA ASN A 511 20.35 8.51 7.90
C ASN A 511 19.08 7.83 7.34
N GLU A 512 18.00 8.60 7.20
CA GLU A 512 16.76 8.24 6.49
C GLU A 512 16.99 8.06 4.98
N GLU A 513 17.97 8.77 4.41
CA GLU A 513 18.32 8.75 3.00
C GLU A 513 19.83 8.45 2.85
N PRO A 514 20.25 7.16 2.84
CA PRO A 514 21.66 6.75 2.99
C PRO A 514 22.66 7.32 1.98
N ILE A 515 22.18 7.90 0.88
CA ILE A 515 22.97 8.47 -0.21
C ILE A 515 22.97 10.00 -0.22
N SER A 516 22.28 10.64 0.71
CA SER A 516 22.07 12.09 0.78
C SER A 516 22.43 12.61 2.17
N SER A 517 22.94 13.84 2.25
CA SER A 517 23.09 14.54 3.54
C SER A 517 21.81 15.25 3.99
N SER A 518 20.78 15.24 3.14
CA SER A 518 19.48 15.88 3.36
C SER A 518 18.37 14.84 3.24
N ARG A 519 17.39 14.89 4.14
CA ARG A 519 16.20 14.05 4.07
C ARG A 519 15.21 14.59 3.05
N PHE A 520 14.13 13.86 2.81
CA PHE A 520 13.00 14.42 2.06
C PHE A 520 12.29 15.49 2.91
N MET A 521 12.36 16.76 2.48
CA MET A 521 12.02 17.93 3.31
C MET A 521 10.57 18.40 3.20
N PHE A 522 9.86 17.99 2.15
CA PHE A 522 8.48 18.39 1.90
C PHE A 522 7.53 17.31 2.44
N ALA A 523 6.82 17.60 3.53
CA ALA A 523 5.90 16.64 4.12
C ALA A 523 4.56 16.62 3.37
N ASP A 524 3.78 15.57 3.61
CA ASP A 524 2.46 15.38 3.00
C ASP A 524 1.49 16.53 3.33
N VAL A 525 0.75 16.95 2.30
CA VAL A 525 -0.37 17.90 2.38
C VAL A 525 -1.64 17.08 2.16
N TYR A 526 -2.28 16.66 3.25
CA TYR A 526 -3.39 15.72 3.19
C TYR A 526 -4.75 16.42 2.96
N HIS A 527 -5.26 17.20 3.93
CA HIS A 527 -6.52 17.96 3.74
C HIS A 527 -6.36 19.48 3.58
N GLY A 528 -5.21 20.05 3.91
CA GLY A 528 -5.04 21.51 4.02
C GLY A 528 -5.16 22.30 2.71
N GLY A 529 -4.85 21.65 1.58
CA GLY A 529 -4.92 22.25 0.24
C GLY A 529 -3.89 23.34 -0.02
N VAL A 530 -4.12 24.11 -1.09
CA VAL A 530 -3.26 25.22 -1.54
C VAL A 530 -4.05 26.53 -1.44
N THR A 531 -3.45 27.58 -0.89
CA THR A 531 -4.03 28.93 -0.82
C THR A 531 -3.14 29.93 -1.55
N GLU A 532 -3.61 30.50 -2.66
CA GLU A 532 -2.90 31.59 -3.37
C GLU A 532 -3.20 32.94 -2.73
N VAL A 533 -2.13 33.71 -2.47
CA VAL A 533 -2.21 35.15 -2.18
C VAL A 533 -1.38 35.88 -3.22
N GLY A 534 -2.04 36.72 -4.01
CA GLY A 534 -1.38 37.67 -4.91
C GLY A 534 -1.91 39.07 -4.66
N VAL A 535 -1.82 39.96 -5.64
CA VAL A 535 -2.43 41.30 -5.60
C VAL A 535 -3.88 41.28 -5.06
N PRO A 536 -4.29 42.24 -4.21
CA PRO A 536 -5.68 42.34 -3.70
C PRO A 536 -6.72 42.39 -4.84
N ARG A 537 -7.77 41.56 -4.74
CA ARG A 537 -8.81 41.41 -5.80
C ARG A 537 -10.25 41.48 -5.29
N ALA A 538 -10.46 41.69 -3.99
CA ALA A 538 -11.80 41.76 -3.44
C ALA A 538 -12.55 42.98 -4.00
N ASN A 539 -13.84 42.84 -4.27
CA ASN A 539 -14.64 43.95 -4.79
C ASN A 539 -15.31 44.72 -3.65
N TYR A 540 -14.51 45.37 -2.79
CA TYR A 540 -15.02 46.21 -1.72
C TYR A 540 -15.30 47.63 -2.25
N PRO A 541 -16.55 48.15 -2.12
CA PRO A 541 -16.90 49.50 -2.56
C PRO A 541 -16.38 50.57 -1.56
N SER A 542 -15.06 50.65 -1.39
CA SER A 542 -14.37 51.55 -0.47
C SER A 542 -13.17 52.19 -1.14
N GLN A 543 -13.05 53.53 -1.06
CA GLN A 543 -11.89 54.24 -1.58
C GLN A 543 -10.60 53.84 -0.86
N ALA A 544 -10.67 53.49 0.42
CA ALA A 544 -9.52 53.01 1.18
C ALA A 544 -9.05 51.64 0.70
N TYR A 545 -9.99 50.76 0.30
CA TYR A 545 -9.62 49.47 -0.29
C TYR A 545 -9.05 49.63 -1.70
N ALA A 546 -9.63 50.52 -2.51
CA ALA A 546 -9.09 50.83 -3.83
C ALA A 546 -7.66 51.38 -3.76
N ALA A 547 -7.34 52.20 -2.74
CA ALA A 547 -5.98 52.64 -2.47
C ALA A 547 -5.07 51.47 -2.07
N PHE A 548 -5.49 50.63 -1.13
CA PHE A 548 -4.76 49.42 -0.73
C PHE A 548 -4.45 48.49 -1.92
N ALA A 549 -5.45 48.20 -2.77
CA ALA A 549 -5.24 47.38 -3.96
C ALA A 549 -4.27 48.01 -4.96
N ALA A 550 -4.25 49.34 -5.08
CA ALA A 550 -3.30 50.06 -5.91
C ALA A 550 -1.88 50.05 -5.32
N ASP A 551 -1.74 50.23 -4.00
CA ASP A 551 -0.46 50.22 -3.29
C ASP A 551 0.20 48.83 -3.33
N HIS A 552 -0.60 47.77 -3.37
CA HIS A 552 -0.15 46.37 -3.46
C HIS A 552 -0.33 45.75 -4.86
N ALA A 553 -0.43 46.57 -5.92
CA ALA A 553 -0.56 46.11 -7.29
C ALA A 553 0.65 45.28 -7.78
N GLY A 554 1.82 45.49 -7.17
CA GLY A 554 3.05 44.74 -7.43
C GLY A 554 3.34 43.63 -6.41
N ARG A 555 2.39 43.27 -5.54
CA ARG A 555 2.60 42.22 -4.53
C ARG A 555 2.88 40.88 -5.23
N LYS A 556 4.02 40.28 -4.87
CA LYS A 556 4.44 38.95 -5.28
C LYS A 556 3.35 37.92 -4.98
N LYS A 557 3.14 36.97 -5.91
CA LYS A 557 2.22 35.85 -5.72
C LYS A 557 2.91 34.79 -4.87
N ILE A 558 2.24 34.31 -3.82
CA ILE A 558 2.73 33.23 -2.97
C ILE A 558 1.62 32.18 -2.80
N LEU A 559 2.01 30.91 -2.84
CA LEU A 559 1.17 29.78 -2.48
C LEU A 559 1.48 29.36 -1.04
N TYR A 560 0.45 29.31 -0.22
CA TYR A 560 0.56 28.85 1.16
C TYR A 560 -0.05 27.45 1.31
N LEU A 561 0.67 26.55 1.98
CA LEU A 561 0.26 25.16 2.18
C LEU A 561 0.68 24.65 3.56
N GLN A 562 -0.20 23.87 4.19
CA GLN A 562 0.09 23.25 5.48
C GLN A 562 0.53 21.79 5.29
N GLY A 563 1.70 21.45 5.82
CA GLY A 563 2.27 20.10 5.80
C GLY A 563 2.20 19.41 7.15
N ASN A 564 1.97 18.09 7.14
CA ASN A 564 1.79 17.28 8.34
C ASN A 564 3.04 17.15 9.22
N ALA A 565 4.22 17.55 8.75
CA ALA A 565 5.40 17.76 9.59
C ALA A 565 5.35 19.05 10.44
N GLY A 566 4.23 19.76 10.46
CA GLY A 566 4.02 20.92 11.33
C GLY A 566 4.45 22.25 10.73
N LEU A 567 4.65 22.30 9.41
CA LEU A 567 5.15 23.46 8.69
C LEU A 567 4.08 24.05 7.77
N LEU A 568 3.85 25.35 7.88
CA LEU A 568 3.22 26.16 6.85
C LEU A 568 4.30 26.61 5.87
N HIS A 569 4.20 26.21 4.61
CA HIS A 569 5.14 26.58 3.55
C HIS A 569 4.64 27.80 2.79
N ALA A 570 5.52 28.74 2.48
CA ALA A 570 5.30 29.85 1.55
C ALA A 570 6.11 29.60 0.28
N ILE A 571 5.43 29.21 -0.80
CA ILE A 571 6.04 28.80 -2.06
C ILE A 571 5.83 29.89 -3.12
N ASP A 572 6.90 30.29 -3.79
CA ASP A 572 6.84 31.17 -4.95
C ASP A 572 6.63 30.36 -6.23
N PRO A 573 5.44 30.43 -6.86
CA PRO A 573 5.20 29.73 -8.10
C PRO A 573 5.92 30.34 -9.31
N GLU A 574 6.41 31.58 -9.22
CA GLU A 574 7.11 32.28 -10.32
C GLU A 574 8.63 32.01 -10.30
N ASP A 575 9.18 31.42 -9.23
CA ASP A 575 10.58 30.99 -9.07
C ASP A 575 10.63 29.46 -8.89
N GLU A 576 10.07 28.72 -9.86
CA GLU A 576 10.11 27.24 -9.95
C GLU A 576 9.62 26.52 -8.67
N GLY A 577 8.64 27.07 -7.96
CA GLY A 577 8.12 26.45 -6.72
C GLY A 577 9.08 26.54 -5.54
N LYS A 578 9.97 27.53 -5.50
CA LYS A 578 10.90 27.76 -4.41
C LYS A 578 10.20 28.14 -3.10
N GLU A 579 10.66 27.57 -1.99
CA GLU A 579 10.23 27.97 -0.65
C GLU A 579 10.91 29.27 -0.22
N GLU A 580 10.12 30.33 0.01
CA GLU A 580 10.60 31.62 0.51
C GLU A 580 10.82 31.58 2.02
N TRP A 581 9.88 30.97 2.73
CA TRP A 581 9.97 30.71 4.16
C TRP A 581 9.00 29.59 4.56
N ALA A 582 9.25 28.99 5.72
CA ALA A 582 8.30 28.11 6.37
C ALA A 582 8.03 28.58 7.80
N PHE A 583 6.85 28.32 8.32
CA PHE A 583 6.43 28.75 9.65
C PHE A 583 5.90 27.57 10.46
N ILE A 584 6.37 27.42 11.70
CA ILE A 584 5.85 26.45 12.66
C ILE A 584 4.97 27.21 13.67
N PRO A 585 3.64 27.01 13.66
CA PRO A 585 2.75 27.70 14.59
C PRO A 585 3.01 27.30 16.05
N PRO A 586 2.76 28.20 17.02
CA PRO A 586 2.89 27.91 18.45
C PRO A 586 2.15 26.66 18.91
N ASN A 587 0.97 26.41 18.32
CA ASN A 587 0.14 25.24 18.62
C ASN A 587 0.78 23.89 18.27
N VAL A 588 1.74 23.90 17.35
CA VAL A 588 2.48 22.71 16.92
C VAL A 588 3.71 22.51 17.80
N LEU A 589 4.37 23.60 18.19
CA LEU A 589 5.51 23.52 19.10
C LEU A 589 5.06 23.12 20.51
N GLY A 590 3.97 23.72 21.00
CA GLY A 590 3.46 23.50 22.35
C GLY A 590 3.21 22.03 22.70
N ASN A 591 3.39 21.73 23.99
CA ASN A 591 3.14 20.42 24.59
C ASN A 591 3.89 19.24 23.92
N GLY A 592 5.02 19.47 23.25
CA GLY A 592 5.80 18.36 22.67
C GLY A 592 5.16 17.67 21.46
N ARG A 593 4.18 18.28 20.79
CA ARG A 593 3.54 17.68 19.60
C ARG A 593 4.51 17.49 18.45
N LEU A 594 5.33 18.51 18.16
CA LEU A 594 6.36 18.42 17.13
C LEU A 594 7.35 17.29 17.46
N LEU A 595 7.73 17.13 18.73
CA LEU A 595 8.62 16.05 19.20
C LEU A 595 8.05 14.65 18.88
N GLY A 596 6.73 14.52 18.78
CA GLY A 596 6.06 13.29 18.38
C GLY A 596 6.48 12.71 17.03
N LEU A 597 7.07 13.51 16.15
CA LEU A 597 7.65 13.00 14.90
C LEU A 597 8.83 12.05 15.14
N LYS A 598 9.50 12.16 16.30
CA LYS A 598 10.63 11.32 16.74
C LYS A 598 10.42 10.79 18.17
N ALA A 599 9.16 10.61 18.58
CA ALA A 599 8.84 10.07 19.89
C ALA A 599 7.51 9.30 19.89
N ASN A 600 7.50 8.21 20.64
CA ASN A 600 6.29 7.48 20.99
C ASN A 600 5.82 7.91 22.37
N PHE A 601 4.56 8.35 22.46
CA PHE A 601 3.91 8.69 23.71
C PHE A 601 3.02 7.52 24.12
N ALA A 602 3.18 7.04 25.35
CA ALA A 602 2.30 6.04 25.93
C ALA A 602 1.21 6.69 26.79
N ASN A 603 0.07 6.00 26.92
CA ASN A 603 -1.09 6.46 27.70
C ASN A 603 -0.81 6.71 29.20
N ASP A 604 0.34 6.25 29.71
CA ASP A 604 0.79 6.47 31.08
C ASP A 604 1.65 7.74 31.24
N GLY A 605 1.80 8.52 30.17
CA GLY A 605 2.60 9.75 30.13
C GLY A 605 4.10 9.52 29.91
N THR A 606 4.53 8.29 29.65
CA THR A 606 5.92 8.01 29.28
C THR A 606 6.21 8.36 27.82
N VAL A 607 7.41 8.88 27.57
CA VAL A 607 7.89 9.24 26.24
C VAL A 607 9.13 8.44 25.90
N GLU A 608 9.05 7.68 24.82
CA GLU A 608 10.18 6.97 24.24
C GLU A 608 10.70 7.76 23.04
N LEU A 609 11.90 8.31 23.17
CA LEU A 609 12.56 9.04 22.09
C LEU A 609 13.12 8.07 21.04
N ILE A 610 12.79 8.29 19.79
CA ILE A 610 13.30 7.54 18.65
C ILE A 610 14.58 8.23 18.17
N ASN A 611 15.71 7.75 18.67
CA ASN A 611 17.04 8.25 18.28
C ASN A 611 17.70 7.34 17.24
N ASP A 612 16.93 6.94 16.24
CA ASP A 612 17.33 6.05 15.14
C ASP A 612 16.66 6.50 13.83
N VAL A 613 16.86 5.76 12.72
CA VAL A 613 16.34 6.06 11.38
C VAL A 613 14.83 6.38 11.37
N PRO A 614 13.93 5.57 11.97
CA PRO A 614 12.49 5.73 11.77
C PRO A 614 11.91 7.04 12.31
N SER A 615 10.84 7.54 11.69
CA SER A 615 10.04 8.66 12.20
C SER A 615 8.56 8.29 12.23
N VAL A 616 7.77 9.01 13.01
CA VAL A 616 6.33 8.73 13.19
C VAL A 616 5.52 9.76 12.40
N PRO A 617 4.82 9.37 11.32
CA PRO A 617 3.90 10.26 10.63
C PRO A 617 2.81 10.73 11.60
N ARG A 618 2.60 12.05 11.68
CA ARG A 618 1.55 12.65 12.49
C ARG A 618 0.80 13.70 11.69
N TYR A 619 -0.47 13.91 12.03
CA TYR A 619 -1.19 15.10 11.61
C TYR A 619 -0.80 16.23 12.57
N LEU A 620 -0.08 17.24 12.08
CA LEU A 620 0.27 18.43 12.88
C LEU A 620 -0.41 19.68 12.34
N LEU A 621 -0.39 19.87 11.01
CA LEU A 621 -1.11 20.93 10.31
C LEU A 621 -1.89 20.33 9.12
N ASP A 622 -3.10 19.87 9.41
CA ASP A 622 -3.97 19.17 8.46
C ASP A 622 -5.30 19.92 8.21
N GLY A 623 -5.44 21.13 8.74
CA GLY A 623 -6.68 21.90 8.61
C GLY A 623 -6.70 22.78 7.36
N PRO A 624 -7.88 23.31 6.99
CA PRO A 624 -7.99 24.26 5.90
C PRO A 624 -7.21 25.54 6.20
N LEU A 625 -6.74 26.17 5.14
CA LEU A 625 -6.07 27.47 5.14
C LEU A 625 -6.92 28.48 4.35
N VAL A 626 -7.05 29.70 4.86
CA VAL A 626 -7.86 30.75 4.22
C VAL A 626 -7.12 32.08 4.30
N ALA A 627 -7.04 32.80 3.18
CA ALA A 627 -6.48 34.15 3.13
C ALA A 627 -7.55 35.16 2.69
N GLU A 628 -7.71 36.26 3.43
CA GLU A 628 -8.71 37.29 3.13
C GLU A 628 -8.16 38.69 3.40
N ASP A 629 -8.64 39.66 2.61
CA ASP A 629 -8.38 41.07 2.89
C ASP A 629 -9.34 41.59 3.96
N VAL A 630 -8.80 42.07 5.07
CA VAL A 630 -9.54 42.50 6.25
C VAL A 630 -9.13 43.90 6.68
N LEU A 631 -10.09 44.67 7.19
CA LEU A 631 -9.83 46.00 7.75
C LEU A 631 -9.48 45.87 9.24
N LEU A 632 -8.21 46.07 9.58
CA LEU A 632 -7.68 45.99 10.96
C LEU A 632 -7.16 47.35 11.40
N GLN A 633 -7.64 47.84 12.55
CA GLN A 633 -7.21 49.13 13.13
C GLN A 633 -7.31 50.33 12.17
N GLY A 634 -8.19 50.27 11.17
CA GLY A 634 -8.39 51.33 10.18
C GLY A 634 -7.57 51.17 8.89
N GLU A 635 -6.75 50.12 8.78
CA GLU A 635 -5.93 49.82 7.60
C GLU A 635 -6.31 48.46 7.02
N TRP A 636 -6.28 48.36 5.68
CA TRP A 636 -6.50 47.08 5.00
C TRP A 636 -5.25 46.23 5.08
N ARG A 637 -5.43 44.94 5.38
CA ARG A 637 -4.38 43.92 5.50
C ARG A 637 -4.87 42.62 4.88
N THR A 638 -3.96 41.79 4.39
CA THR A 638 -4.28 40.42 3.97
C THR A 638 -3.91 39.46 5.08
N VAL A 639 -4.89 38.80 5.67
CA VAL A 639 -4.71 37.89 6.81
C VAL A 639 -4.91 36.45 6.35
N LEU A 640 -3.90 35.63 6.63
CA LEU A 640 -3.90 34.18 6.46
C LEU A 640 -4.29 33.53 7.79
N THR A 641 -5.34 32.71 7.79
CA THR A 641 -5.80 31.95 8.96
C THR A 641 -5.70 30.46 8.68
N GLY A 642 -4.93 29.75 9.50
CA GLY A 642 -4.75 28.30 9.42
C GLY A 642 -5.45 27.57 10.56
N CYS A 643 -6.15 26.48 10.22
CA CYS A 643 -6.64 25.51 11.18
C CYS A 643 -5.65 24.34 11.30
N LEU A 644 -5.53 23.73 12.48
CA LEU A 644 -4.68 22.53 12.65
C LEU A 644 -5.35 21.24 12.12
N GLY A 645 -6.68 21.22 12.00
CA GLY A 645 -7.42 20.06 11.52
C GLY A 645 -7.29 18.88 12.47
N TYR A 646 -6.83 17.73 11.98
CA TYR A 646 -6.56 16.56 12.81
C TYR A 646 -5.37 16.73 13.75
N GLY A 647 -4.52 17.75 13.55
CA GLY A 647 -3.42 18.06 14.46
C GLY A 647 -3.83 18.73 15.78
N GLY A 648 -5.09 19.17 15.90
CA GLY A 648 -5.61 19.69 17.17
C GLY A 648 -6.77 20.67 17.01
N GLN A 649 -7.34 21.07 18.15
CA GLN A 649 -8.43 22.05 18.21
C GLN A 649 -7.91 23.49 18.27
N GLY A 650 -7.00 23.82 17.35
CA GLY A 650 -6.33 25.11 17.30
C GLY A 650 -6.50 25.84 15.97
N ILE A 651 -6.33 27.16 16.04
CA ILE A 651 -6.30 28.08 14.90
C ILE A 651 -5.20 29.13 15.15
N TYR A 652 -4.56 29.57 14.08
CA TYR A 652 -3.57 30.66 14.11
C TYR A 652 -3.79 31.62 12.94
N ALA A 653 -3.30 32.85 13.10
CA ALA A 653 -3.41 33.89 12.08
C ALA A 653 -2.09 34.64 11.88
N LEU A 654 -1.80 34.91 10.61
CA LEU A 654 -0.67 35.70 10.13
C LEU A 654 -1.17 36.87 9.28
N ASP A 655 -0.58 38.05 9.42
CA ASP A 655 -0.65 39.11 8.43
C ASP A 655 0.42 38.81 7.35
N VAL A 656 -0.04 38.55 6.14
CA VAL A 656 0.77 38.26 4.95
C VAL A 656 0.58 39.36 3.90
N THR A 657 0.24 40.58 4.33
CA THR A 657 0.08 41.73 3.45
C THR A 657 1.35 41.96 2.64
N ASP A 658 2.51 41.89 3.31
CA ASP A 658 3.83 41.86 2.72
C ASP A 658 4.39 40.42 2.85
N PRO A 659 4.56 39.69 1.73
CA PRO A 659 5.03 38.31 1.77
C PRO A 659 6.50 38.17 2.23
N ASP A 660 7.30 39.25 2.15
CA ASP A 660 8.71 39.25 2.56
C ASP A 660 8.85 39.55 4.08
N GLU A 661 7.85 40.18 4.68
CA GLU A 661 7.81 40.54 6.11
C GLU A 661 6.50 40.08 6.80
N PRO A 662 6.20 38.77 6.84
CA PRO A 662 4.98 38.27 7.48
C PRO A 662 4.99 38.52 9.00
N VAL A 663 3.81 38.77 9.56
CA VAL A 663 3.64 39.05 11.00
C VAL A 663 2.67 38.05 11.63
N PHE A 664 3.10 37.33 12.66
CA PHE A 664 2.22 36.54 13.49
C PHE A 664 1.29 37.43 14.31
N LEU A 665 -0.02 37.18 14.22
CA LEU A 665 -1.04 37.96 14.91
C LEU A 665 -1.44 37.31 16.23
N TRP A 666 -1.87 36.05 16.17
CA TRP A 666 -2.34 35.29 17.33
C TRP A 666 -2.48 33.79 17.01
N ALA A 667 -2.54 33.00 18.07
CA ALA A 667 -2.89 31.59 18.05
C ALA A 667 -3.84 31.31 19.22
N VAL A 668 -4.84 30.47 18.99
CA VAL A 668 -5.80 30.05 20.02
C VAL A 668 -5.99 28.54 19.91
N GLU A 669 -6.09 27.88 21.05
CA GLU A 669 -6.37 26.46 21.12
C GLU A 669 -7.23 26.11 22.33
N ASN A 670 -8.13 25.17 22.12
CA ASN A 670 -8.86 24.54 23.21
C ASN A 670 -8.04 23.33 23.70
N ASN A 671 -7.53 23.38 24.94
CA ASN A 671 -6.72 22.30 25.54
C ASN A 671 -7.53 21.02 25.76
N VAL A 672 -7.75 20.25 24.68
CA VAL A 672 -8.44 18.96 24.73
C VAL A 672 -7.61 17.84 24.11
N VAL A 673 -6.52 18.15 23.38
CA VAL A 673 -5.71 17.13 22.69
C VAL A 673 -4.32 17.02 23.29
N SER A 674 -3.99 15.82 23.76
CA SER A 674 -2.72 15.46 24.39
C SER A 674 -1.59 15.28 23.35
N PRO A 675 -0.31 15.28 23.75
CA PRO A 675 0.84 15.14 22.84
C PRO A 675 0.89 13.83 22.06
N ASP A 676 0.16 12.80 22.52
CA ASP A 676 0.01 11.51 21.87
C ASP A 676 -0.99 11.51 20.69
N GLY A 677 -1.77 12.59 20.52
CA GLY A 677 -2.81 12.70 19.50
C GLY A 677 -4.20 12.26 19.95
N SER A 678 -4.43 12.02 21.25
CA SER A 678 -5.74 11.74 21.85
C SER A 678 -6.52 12.97 22.28
#